data_AF-A0A7C2AK11-F1
#
_entry.id   AF-A0A7C2AK11-F1
#
_cell.length_a   1.000
_cell.length_b   1.000
_cell.length_c   1.000
_cell.angle_alpha   90.00
_cell.angle_beta   90.00
_cell.angle_gamma   90.00
#
_symmetry.space_group_name_H-M   'P 1'
#
loop_
_entity.id
_entity.type
_entity.pdbx_description
1 polymer ?
#
loop_
_entity_poly.entity_id
_entity_poly.type
_entity_poly.pdbx_seq_one_letter_code
_entity_poly.pdbx_strand_id
1 'polypeptide(L)'
;MARIRSVPARNPSVLTFPGFEDALIIKSHPDPSTGRRDSMKSLVRAFALPNSLVAIFALGPWAPPASSQGSCQVETLAKHLDAGLPGPRLRTPDGAPILGRPFSFGVSGGPAGASGVLLLGLNEVPTFLPQFGVTIFPASPSFNTPFTLDASGSALGLRQMAAIDPALCGATGAAQAAIFDPNGLLFTNGLHLALGVVGTRALPGLASPQQDEVTTLATGDLDQDGILDIITGNRALGTYSVALGRGDGGFDVTYTGSTGGTIESSIIADFNGNGFPDVAIGVSGASGGVRAFLGLGDGTLGVEKTLPYGSLPKRMAATDIDGDGKQDLLVVIGGSAQVLVYSNWAMGIFQTVQFIPCGSKSELTLADWNQDGFMDFAVTGYQNVYAVLGGPNGNFGSSLGTTLSTIQNPIASGDLNGDGLPDVVVNDLPVGATQARVKTLLGVGDGTFTLGPEFTTDAPFEVSALQLADLDGDGQLDVSYLTLRDRWWIALGNGDGSFAPPVLRSLNPTAADPVVADLDADGRLDVLAGHRDTPFVAFYRGLGGTELADVDLLPTQIFPFATAAVDLNLDGAPDLVLPDVASTTVSTYLGDGEGGFSAGADFVGGEEMHSLEVADVDGDGIDDLALAYRLGVVVLPGDGLGGFQAPVVHTFAFDASSVAAGDLNGDGIVDMAATLDTADQVALLRGLGGGAFAAPSTFPTGAAPSAIRIRDLDQDGHQDILVSAAGSASLVVHWGLGGGDFSAPMSIAIGAAPDSIETGDLDGDGLPDLIAAVPSASQIAVVLGTGARTFAAPVFLASGDWPNSVHAADLDDDGNLDLVAVNQDTGLPDSGGTLVYHLGHGDGTFDTARFVAAQATSSLSGLTIGDFDLDGEPDVAAVEFGDGTIPLPGTAQVFLNLIGE
;
A
#
# COMPACT_ATOMS: atom_id res chain seq x y z
N MET A 1 56.12 16.62 -18.76
CA MET A 1 56.60 16.85 -17.37
C MET A 1 56.60 18.34 -17.10
N ALA A 2 55.69 18.83 -16.27
CA ALA A 2 55.78 20.11 -15.56
C ALA A 2 55.32 19.85 -14.12
N ARG A 3 56.09 20.34 -13.12
CA ARG A 3 55.84 20.15 -11.68
C ARG A 3 54.75 21.13 -11.22
N ILE A 4 53.72 20.63 -10.55
CA ILE A 4 52.71 21.46 -9.86
C ILE A 4 53.12 21.60 -8.39
N ARG A 5 53.19 22.85 -7.89
CA ARG A 5 53.30 23.17 -6.45
C ARG A 5 51.89 23.25 -5.86
N SER A 6 51.72 22.69 -4.65
CA SER A 6 50.47 22.71 -3.89
C SER A 6 50.08 24.11 -3.43
N VAL A 7 48.80 24.47 -3.59
CA VAL A 7 48.14 25.62 -2.94
C VAL A 7 47.04 25.07 -2.00
N PRO A 8 46.79 25.65 -0.81
CA PRO A 8 45.82 25.12 0.16
C PRO A 8 44.37 25.40 -0.27
N ALA A 9 43.48 24.46 0.01
CA ALA A 9 42.10 24.40 -0.49
C ALA A 9 41.08 25.20 0.34
N ARG A 10 40.25 26.01 -0.34
CA ARG A 10 38.83 26.27 -0.07
C ARG A 10 38.16 26.57 -1.44
N ASN A 11 37.11 25.82 -1.80
CA ASN A 11 36.34 25.79 -3.07
C ASN A 11 36.93 25.01 -4.28
N PRO A 12 36.06 24.37 -5.11
CA PRO A 12 36.48 23.62 -6.30
C PRO A 12 37.19 24.55 -7.28
N SER A 13 38.49 24.34 -7.46
CA SER A 13 39.32 25.19 -8.30
C SER A 13 39.33 24.68 -9.73
N VAL A 14 38.82 25.47 -10.68
CA VAL A 14 39.07 25.29 -12.12
C VAL A 14 40.54 25.59 -12.39
N LEU A 15 41.31 24.60 -12.85
CA LEU A 15 42.71 24.78 -13.27
C LEU A 15 42.77 24.98 -14.78
N THR A 16 43.17 26.16 -15.23
CA THR A 16 43.40 26.45 -16.65
C THR A 16 44.83 26.11 -17.08
N PHE A 17 44.98 25.46 -18.24
CA PHE A 17 46.27 25.20 -18.89
C PHE A 17 46.44 26.12 -20.11
N PRO A 18 47.63 26.67 -20.38
CA PRO A 18 47.83 27.49 -21.57
C PRO A 18 47.73 26.63 -22.84
N GLY A 19 46.72 26.88 -23.68
CA GLY A 19 46.52 26.24 -24.98
C GLY A 19 45.31 25.30 -25.11
N PHE A 20 44.49 25.15 -24.08
CA PHE A 20 43.24 24.38 -24.11
C PHE A 20 42.18 25.14 -23.29
N GLU A 21 41.16 25.68 -23.96
CA GLU A 21 40.16 26.54 -23.30
C GLU A 21 39.01 25.78 -22.63
N ASP A 22 38.75 24.51 -23.00
CA ASP A 22 37.63 23.73 -22.46
C ASP A 22 38.10 22.38 -21.89
N ALA A 23 38.26 22.32 -20.56
CA ALA A 23 38.45 21.06 -19.83
C ALA A 23 37.68 21.09 -18.51
N LEU A 24 36.64 20.25 -18.40
CA LEU A 24 35.90 20.02 -17.15
C LEU A 24 36.66 19.00 -16.30
N ILE A 25 37.02 19.35 -15.06
CA ILE A 25 37.71 18.48 -14.11
C ILE A 25 36.81 18.28 -12.88
N ILE A 26 36.28 17.07 -12.71
CA ILE A 26 35.51 16.68 -11.51
C ILE A 26 36.42 15.85 -10.60
N LYS A 27 36.47 16.19 -9.31
CA LYS A 27 37.34 15.54 -8.32
C LYS A 27 36.51 15.21 -7.08
N SER A 28 36.35 13.93 -6.74
CA SER A 28 35.72 13.52 -5.48
C SER A 28 36.72 13.59 -4.32
N HIS A 29 36.23 13.95 -3.14
CA HIS A 29 37.01 13.98 -1.89
C HIS A 29 37.09 12.56 -1.30
N PRO A 30 38.25 12.13 -0.74
CA PRO A 30 38.32 10.86 -0.03
C PRO A 30 37.73 10.98 1.38
N ASP A 31 36.97 9.95 1.77
CA ASP A 31 36.43 9.70 3.10
C ASP A 31 37.53 9.74 4.20
N PRO A 32 37.42 10.60 5.23
CA PRO A 32 38.36 10.68 6.34
C PRO A 32 38.40 9.43 7.23
N SER A 33 37.40 8.56 7.18
CA SER A 33 37.21 7.43 8.12
C SER A 33 38.22 6.30 7.95
N THR A 34 38.90 6.19 6.80
CA THR A 34 39.67 4.98 6.45
C THR A 34 41.15 5.00 6.86
N GLY A 35 41.69 6.12 7.34
CA GLY A 35 43.01 6.21 7.98
C GLY A 35 44.24 5.73 7.18
N ARG A 36 44.11 5.27 5.93
CA ARG A 36 45.20 4.70 5.13
C ARG A 36 45.74 5.68 4.11
N ARG A 37 46.94 6.22 4.39
CA ARG A 37 47.80 6.88 3.38
C ARG A 37 48.52 5.82 2.53
N ASP A 38 47.83 5.20 1.57
CA ASP A 38 48.50 4.40 0.55
C ASP A 38 48.51 5.11 -0.80
N SER A 39 49.72 5.37 -1.28
CA SER A 39 50.04 6.04 -2.53
C SER A 39 49.65 5.19 -3.75
N MET A 40 48.49 5.46 -4.36
CA MET A 40 48.13 4.90 -5.66
C MET A 40 48.71 5.73 -6.81
N LYS A 41 49.59 5.10 -7.61
CA LYS A 41 50.01 5.60 -8.92
C LYS A 41 48.84 5.41 -9.91
N SER A 42 48.24 6.50 -10.36
CA SER A 42 47.13 6.51 -11.33
C SER A 42 47.65 6.34 -12.78
N LEU A 43 46.96 5.53 -13.59
CA LEU A 43 47.16 5.44 -15.03
C LEU A 43 46.19 6.42 -15.73
N VAL A 44 46.70 7.40 -16.47
CA VAL A 44 45.89 8.40 -17.19
C VAL A 44 45.65 7.92 -18.62
N ARG A 45 44.40 7.83 -19.07
CA ARG A 45 44.06 7.74 -20.51
C ARG A 45 43.31 9.00 -20.91
N ALA A 46 43.92 9.79 -21.80
CA ALA A 46 43.29 10.92 -22.46
C ALA A 46 42.70 10.47 -23.80
N PHE A 47 41.47 10.88 -24.12
CA PHE A 47 40.91 10.73 -25.45
C PHE A 47 41.23 11.99 -26.27
N ALA A 48 41.80 11.81 -27.46
CA ALA A 48 41.98 12.88 -28.42
C ALA A 48 40.91 12.73 -29.51
N LEU A 49 39.95 13.64 -29.54
CA LEU A 49 39.06 13.87 -30.68
C LEU A 49 39.50 15.17 -31.38
N PRO A 50 39.14 15.38 -32.66
CA PRO A 50 39.38 16.66 -33.31
C PRO A 50 38.61 17.76 -32.57
N ASN A 51 39.34 18.67 -31.93
CA ASN A 51 38.92 19.92 -31.28
C ASN A 51 38.41 19.88 -29.82
N SER A 52 38.43 18.75 -29.10
CA SER A 52 38.14 18.75 -27.65
C SER A 52 38.88 17.63 -26.92
N LEU A 53 39.39 17.93 -25.71
CA LEU A 53 40.07 16.96 -24.84
C LEU A 53 39.34 16.90 -23.49
N VAL A 54 38.58 15.83 -23.24
CA VAL A 54 37.94 15.58 -21.93
C VAL A 54 38.75 14.51 -21.19
N ALA A 55 39.18 14.81 -19.97
CA ALA A 55 39.93 13.89 -19.11
C ALA A 55 39.15 13.62 -17.81
N ILE A 56 38.67 12.38 -17.65
CA ILE A 56 38.00 11.90 -16.43
C ILE A 56 39.02 11.06 -15.63
N PHE A 57 39.24 11.38 -14.34
CA PHE A 57 40.16 10.64 -13.45
C PHE A 57 39.38 9.69 -12.52
N ALA A 58 39.85 8.45 -12.34
CA ALA A 58 39.28 7.47 -11.39
C ALA A 58 40.38 6.81 -10.53
N LEU A 59 40.07 6.49 -9.26
CA LEU A 59 40.98 5.86 -8.30
C LEU A 59 40.42 4.54 -7.73
N GLY A 60 41.17 3.43 -7.91
CA GLY A 60 41.29 2.30 -6.95
C GLY A 60 40.40 1.05 -7.11
N PRO A 61 40.93 -0.18 -6.92
CA PRO A 61 40.17 -1.43 -7.03
C PRO A 61 39.49 -1.90 -5.73
N TRP A 62 38.47 -2.73 -5.95
CA TRP A 62 37.44 -3.34 -5.09
C TRP A 62 37.89 -4.25 -3.93
N ALA A 63 37.09 -4.28 -2.85
CA ALA A 63 37.00 -5.38 -1.88
C ALA A 63 35.51 -5.63 -1.52
N PRO A 64 34.98 -6.87 -1.63
CA PRO A 64 33.57 -7.16 -1.31
C PRO A 64 33.28 -7.14 0.20
N PRO A 65 32.07 -6.72 0.62
CA PRO A 65 31.61 -6.90 1.99
C PRO A 65 31.41 -8.39 2.31
N ALA A 66 31.79 -8.78 3.52
CA ALA A 66 31.81 -10.16 3.97
C ALA A 66 30.49 -10.55 4.66
N SER A 67 29.39 -10.70 3.91
CA SER A 67 28.21 -11.45 4.39
C SER A 67 27.14 -11.61 3.30
N SER A 68 27.13 -12.74 2.60
CA SER A 68 25.93 -13.22 1.91
C SER A 68 25.99 -14.74 1.72
N GLN A 69 25.43 -15.48 2.69
CA GLN A 69 24.88 -16.81 2.43
C GLN A 69 23.40 -16.78 2.83
N GLY A 70 22.57 -16.49 1.84
CA GLY A 70 21.11 -16.48 1.86
C GLY A 70 20.61 -16.43 0.42
N SER A 71 19.51 -17.10 0.09
CA SER A 71 18.96 -17.23 -1.26
C SER A 71 18.57 -15.87 -1.85
N CYS A 72 19.20 -15.48 -2.96
CA CYS A 72 18.89 -14.27 -3.72
C CYS A 72 17.64 -14.51 -4.58
N GLN A 73 16.60 -13.67 -4.46
CA GLN A 73 15.40 -13.72 -5.29
C GLN A 73 15.56 -12.87 -6.56
N VAL A 74 14.86 -13.25 -7.64
CA VAL A 74 14.98 -12.62 -8.96
C VAL A 74 14.04 -11.41 -9.06
N GLU A 75 14.32 -10.37 -8.29
CA GLU A 75 13.67 -9.06 -8.44
C GLU A 75 14.72 -8.02 -8.77
N THR A 76 14.49 -7.20 -9.78
CA THR A 76 15.43 -6.16 -10.20
C THR A 76 14.62 -4.95 -10.67
N LEU A 77 14.79 -3.83 -9.99
CA LEU A 77 14.03 -2.61 -10.24
C LEU A 77 14.87 -1.65 -11.09
N ALA A 78 14.27 -1.13 -12.17
CA ALA A 78 14.84 -0.04 -12.95
C ALA A 78 13.84 1.14 -12.95
N LYS A 79 14.05 2.11 -12.05
CA LYS A 79 13.21 3.32 -11.93
C LYS A 79 13.89 4.49 -12.63
N HIS A 80 13.14 5.25 -13.42
CA HIS A 80 13.63 6.50 -14.01
C HIS A 80 13.76 7.55 -12.91
N LEU A 81 14.92 8.19 -12.82
CA LEU A 81 15.22 9.18 -11.77
C LEU A 81 14.70 10.59 -12.10
N ASP A 82 14.40 10.86 -13.38
CA ASP A 82 13.84 12.15 -13.83
C ASP A 82 12.74 11.91 -14.87
N ALA A 83 11.51 11.66 -14.43
CA ALA A 83 10.36 11.46 -15.31
C ALA A 83 9.68 12.81 -15.60
N GLY A 84 10.20 13.61 -16.55
CA GLY A 84 9.50 14.85 -16.92
C GLY A 84 10.22 15.85 -17.82
N LEU A 85 11.56 15.77 -17.95
CA LEU A 85 12.29 16.79 -18.70
C LEU A 85 12.24 16.58 -20.23
N PRO A 86 12.10 17.66 -21.03
CA PRO A 86 12.25 17.61 -22.49
C PRO A 86 13.74 17.43 -22.87
N GLY A 87 14.10 16.26 -23.42
CA GLY A 87 15.48 15.96 -23.82
C GLY A 87 15.74 14.50 -24.23
N PRO A 88 17.00 14.14 -24.54
CA PRO A 88 17.39 12.77 -24.84
C PRO A 88 17.20 11.84 -23.64
N ARG A 89 16.78 10.59 -23.86
CA ARG A 89 16.41 9.62 -22.82
C ARG A 89 17.29 8.38 -22.88
N LEU A 90 17.65 7.85 -21.71
CA LEU A 90 18.26 6.54 -21.52
C LEU A 90 17.16 5.51 -21.23
N ARG A 91 17.26 4.33 -21.86
CA ARG A 91 16.30 3.23 -21.76
C ARG A 91 17.01 1.87 -21.72
N THR A 92 16.29 0.84 -21.31
CA THR A 92 16.70 -0.57 -21.47
C THR A 92 15.78 -1.26 -22.48
N PRO A 93 16.18 -1.41 -23.76
CA PRO A 93 15.30 -1.92 -24.82
C PRO A 93 14.79 -3.35 -24.58
N ASP A 94 15.51 -4.12 -23.75
CA ASP A 94 15.21 -5.51 -23.41
C ASP A 94 14.47 -5.65 -22.06
N GLY A 95 14.02 -4.55 -21.45
CA GLY A 95 13.39 -4.53 -20.12
C GLY A 95 14.37 -4.27 -18.97
N ALA A 96 13.92 -4.40 -17.71
CA ALA A 96 14.77 -4.24 -16.54
C ALA A 96 15.91 -5.29 -16.53
N PRO A 97 17.09 -5.01 -15.94
CA PRO A 97 18.13 -6.03 -15.79
C PRO A 97 17.57 -7.23 -15.03
N ILE A 98 18.01 -8.46 -15.31
CA ILE A 98 17.57 -9.64 -14.54
C ILE A 98 18.82 -10.43 -14.15
N LEU A 99 18.91 -10.83 -12.88
CA LEU A 99 20.02 -11.65 -12.37
C LEU A 99 20.19 -12.92 -13.23
N GLY A 100 21.40 -13.12 -13.75
CA GLY A 100 21.73 -14.26 -14.62
C GLY A 100 21.38 -14.10 -16.11
N ARG A 101 20.71 -13.02 -16.54
CA ARG A 101 20.45 -12.74 -17.98
C ARG A 101 21.22 -11.50 -18.46
N PRO A 102 21.67 -11.48 -19.73
CA PRO A 102 22.24 -10.28 -20.32
C PRO A 102 21.14 -9.26 -20.62
N PHE A 103 21.46 -7.98 -20.48
CA PHE A 103 20.57 -6.85 -20.81
C PHE A 103 21.37 -5.72 -21.47
N SER A 104 20.68 -4.78 -22.12
CA SER A 104 21.31 -3.68 -22.85
C SER A 104 20.74 -2.30 -22.55
N PHE A 105 21.57 -1.26 -22.76
CA PHE A 105 21.16 0.14 -22.69
C PHE A 105 21.00 0.75 -24.08
N GLY A 106 20.06 1.68 -24.20
CA GLY A 106 19.82 2.47 -25.40
C GLY A 106 19.58 3.94 -25.07
N VAL A 107 19.98 4.83 -25.97
CA VAL A 107 19.70 6.27 -25.89
C VAL A 107 18.79 6.67 -27.05
N SER A 108 17.78 7.48 -26.81
CA SER A 108 16.90 8.03 -27.85
C SER A 108 16.63 9.52 -27.66
N GLY A 109 16.21 10.20 -28.72
CA GLY A 109 15.81 11.62 -28.65
C GLY A 109 16.98 12.62 -28.58
N GLY A 110 18.20 12.23 -28.98
CA GLY A 110 19.33 13.15 -29.08
C GLY A 110 19.56 13.67 -30.50
N PRO A 111 20.45 14.67 -30.70
CA PRO A 111 20.73 15.21 -32.03
C PRO A 111 21.31 14.15 -32.97
N ALA A 112 20.77 14.03 -34.18
CA ALA A 112 21.21 13.05 -35.16
C ALA A 112 22.70 13.22 -35.49
N GLY A 113 23.48 12.14 -35.39
CA GLY A 113 24.93 12.14 -35.61
C GLY A 113 25.79 12.66 -34.45
N ALA A 114 25.19 13.03 -33.32
CA ALA A 114 25.93 13.39 -32.10
C ALA A 114 26.66 12.16 -31.52
N SER A 115 27.82 12.41 -30.90
CA SER A 115 28.59 11.37 -30.20
C SER A 115 28.33 11.45 -28.71
N GLY A 116 28.35 10.33 -28.00
CA GLY A 116 28.11 10.32 -26.56
C GLY A 116 28.92 9.26 -25.82
N VAL A 117 28.85 9.30 -24.49
CA VAL A 117 29.43 8.32 -23.59
C VAL A 117 28.40 7.92 -22.54
N LEU A 118 28.14 6.62 -22.42
CA LEU A 118 27.35 6.04 -21.34
C LEU A 118 28.25 5.81 -20.11
N LEU A 119 27.77 6.23 -18.94
CA LEU A 119 28.43 6.11 -17.63
C LEU A 119 27.59 5.18 -16.73
N LEU A 120 28.27 4.33 -15.95
CA LEU A 120 27.65 3.36 -15.02
C LEU A 120 28.42 3.32 -13.69
N GLY A 121 27.72 3.51 -12.56
CA GLY A 121 28.26 3.54 -11.19
C GLY A 121 27.53 2.63 -10.19
N LEU A 122 28.13 2.43 -9.02
CA LEU A 122 27.51 1.83 -7.82
C LEU A 122 27.81 2.73 -6.61
N ASN A 123 26.88 2.85 -5.66
CA ASN A 123 26.91 3.72 -4.47
C ASN A 123 27.11 5.22 -4.77
N GLU A 124 26.02 5.97 -4.81
CA GLU A 124 25.99 7.31 -5.41
C GLU A 124 25.63 8.43 -4.42
N VAL A 125 26.15 9.63 -4.72
CA VAL A 125 25.70 10.89 -4.15
C VAL A 125 25.27 11.75 -5.34
N PRO A 126 23.98 12.09 -5.50
CA PRO A 126 23.53 12.95 -6.58
C PRO A 126 24.24 14.31 -6.50
N THR A 127 24.66 14.86 -7.64
CA THR A 127 25.32 16.17 -7.69
C THR A 127 24.64 17.05 -8.72
N PHE A 128 23.91 18.06 -8.24
CA PHE A 128 23.29 19.06 -9.11
C PHE A 128 24.34 19.95 -9.77
N LEU A 129 24.22 20.15 -11.09
CA LEU A 129 25.04 21.08 -11.87
C LEU A 129 24.18 22.26 -12.35
N PRO A 130 24.19 23.40 -11.62
CA PRO A 130 23.31 24.54 -11.90
C PRO A 130 23.47 25.11 -13.31
N GLN A 131 24.68 25.04 -13.87
CA GLN A 131 24.96 25.57 -15.21
C GLN A 131 24.33 24.75 -16.36
N PHE A 132 23.85 23.54 -16.08
CA PHE A 132 23.19 22.67 -17.06
C PHE A 132 21.75 22.33 -16.69
N GLY A 133 21.28 22.75 -15.51
CA GLY A 133 19.94 22.43 -15.00
C GLY A 133 19.72 20.92 -14.87
N VAL A 134 20.76 20.15 -14.53
CA VAL A 134 20.71 18.70 -14.48
C VAL A 134 21.45 18.15 -13.26
N THR A 135 20.91 17.10 -12.67
CA THR A 135 21.61 16.28 -11.67
C THR A 135 22.45 15.24 -12.39
N ILE A 136 23.74 15.20 -12.08
CA ILE A 136 24.64 14.13 -12.53
C ILE A 136 24.92 13.16 -11.40
N PHE A 137 25.19 11.93 -11.77
CA PHE A 137 25.55 10.86 -10.85
C PHE A 137 27.03 10.52 -11.05
N PRO A 138 27.98 11.24 -10.41
CA PRO A 138 29.40 11.06 -10.63
C PRO A 138 29.90 9.75 -10.00
N ALA A 139 29.74 8.66 -10.73
CA ALA A 139 30.28 7.36 -10.38
C ALA A 139 31.82 7.39 -10.25
N SER A 140 32.37 6.60 -9.33
CA SER A 140 33.66 5.94 -9.60
C SER A 140 33.39 4.91 -10.71
N PRO A 141 33.79 5.12 -11.97
CA PRO A 141 33.25 4.31 -13.05
C PRO A 141 33.77 2.89 -12.95
N SER A 142 32.87 1.94 -12.69
CA SER A 142 33.12 0.54 -12.95
C SER A 142 33.26 0.31 -14.47
N PHE A 143 32.53 1.07 -15.31
CA PHE A 143 32.54 0.97 -16.78
C PHE A 143 32.13 2.26 -17.52
N ASN A 144 32.59 2.43 -18.77
CA ASN A 144 32.07 3.44 -19.72
C ASN A 144 31.95 2.86 -21.15
N THR A 145 31.06 3.38 -21.99
CA THR A 145 30.92 2.92 -23.38
C THR A 145 30.57 4.07 -24.33
N PRO A 146 31.40 4.37 -25.35
CA PRO A 146 31.14 5.43 -26.31
C PRO A 146 30.12 4.99 -27.37
N PHE A 147 29.35 5.94 -27.90
CA PHE A 147 28.35 5.69 -28.94
C PHE A 147 28.18 6.88 -29.89
N THR A 148 27.47 6.66 -31.00
CA THR A 148 27.05 7.69 -31.94
C THR A 148 25.58 7.50 -32.26
N LEU A 149 24.80 8.57 -32.21
CA LEU A 149 23.38 8.55 -32.54
C LEU A 149 23.19 8.45 -34.06
N ASP A 150 22.25 7.61 -34.47
CA ASP A 150 21.88 7.43 -35.87
C ASP A 150 21.08 8.63 -36.42
N ALA A 151 20.60 8.49 -37.66
CA ALA A 151 19.82 9.54 -38.33
C ALA A 151 18.47 9.85 -37.64
N SER A 152 17.98 8.96 -36.77
CA SER A 152 16.78 9.15 -35.95
C SER A 152 17.07 9.76 -34.58
N GLY A 153 18.34 10.05 -34.27
CA GLY A 153 18.73 10.55 -32.95
C GLY A 153 18.77 9.47 -31.88
N SER A 154 18.93 8.20 -32.27
CA SER A 154 18.91 7.05 -31.35
C SER A 154 20.15 6.17 -31.51
N ALA A 155 20.50 5.45 -30.45
CA ALA A 155 21.49 4.40 -30.47
C ALA A 155 21.06 3.29 -29.51
N LEU A 156 20.70 2.13 -30.07
CA LEU A 156 20.21 0.96 -29.33
C LEU A 156 21.35 -0.06 -29.15
N GLY A 157 21.30 -0.84 -28.07
CA GLY A 157 22.29 -1.88 -27.79
C GLY A 157 23.69 -1.32 -27.50
N LEU A 158 23.77 -0.14 -26.88
CA LEU A 158 25.00 0.60 -26.62
C LEU A 158 26.05 -0.22 -25.86
N ARG A 159 25.58 -1.04 -24.93
CA ARG A 159 26.40 -1.97 -24.17
C ARG A 159 25.55 -3.16 -23.75
N GLN A 160 26.00 -4.36 -24.08
CA GLN A 160 25.42 -5.60 -23.56
C GLN A 160 26.22 -6.02 -22.33
N MET A 161 25.59 -6.05 -21.17
CA MET A 161 26.23 -6.60 -19.98
C MET A 161 26.16 -8.13 -20.03
N ALA A 162 27.28 -8.80 -19.78
CA ALA A 162 27.27 -10.24 -19.54
C ALA A 162 26.44 -10.54 -18.28
N ALA A 163 25.93 -11.78 -18.16
CA ALA A 163 25.12 -12.21 -17.01
C ALA A 163 25.73 -11.71 -15.69
N ILE A 164 24.91 -11.00 -14.89
CA ILE A 164 25.31 -10.36 -13.64
C ILE A 164 25.74 -11.44 -12.65
N ASP A 165 26.88 -11.24 -11.99
CA ASP A 165 27.39 -12.14 -10.94
C ASP A 165 26.42 -12.14 -9.74
N PRO A 166 25.90 -13.30 -9.30
CA PRO A 166 25.05 -13.41 -8.12
C PRO A 166 25.66 -12.80 -6.84
N ALA A 167 26.99 -12.63 -6.77
CA ALA A 167 27.67 -11.96 -5.68
C ALA A 167 27.40 -10.44 -5.58
N LEU A 168 26.69 -9.85 -6.55
CA LEU A 168 26.28 -8.44 -6.58
C LEU A 168 24.82 -8.23 -6.11
N CYS A 169 24.17 -9.26 -5.55
CA CYS A 169 22.81 -9.18 -5.01
C CYS A 169 22.71 -8.12 -3.89
N GLY A 170 21.71 -7.23 -3.95
CA GLY A 170 21.52 -6.09 -3.05
C GLY A 170 22.33 -4.83 -3.39
N ALA A 171 23.05 -4.80 -4.52
CA ALA A 171 23.79 -3.61 -4.95
C ALA A 171 22.89 -2.62 -5.71
N THR A 172 23.02 -1.33 -5.41
CA THR A 172 22.35 -0.22 -6.11
C THR A 172 23.35 0.66 -6.86
N GLY A 173 22.90 1.29 -7.95
CA GLY A 173 23.68 2.28 -8.70
C GLY A 173 22.89 2.94 -9.81
N ALA A 174 23.49 3.82 -10.61
CA ALA A 174 22.82 4.48 -11.72
C ALA A 174 23.59 4.46 -13.04
N ALA A 175 22.82 4.68 -14.10
CA ALA A 175 23.27 4.85 -15.47
C ALA A 175 22.85 6.22 -16.02
N GLN A 176 23.76 6.92 -16.70
CA GLN A 176 23.46 8.19 -17.38
C GLN A 176 24.37 8.35 -18.61
N ALA A 177 23.88 8.97 -19.67
CA ALA A 177 24.66 9.26 -20.86
C ALA A 177 24.89 10.76 -21.04
N ALA A 178 26.13 11.13 -21.40
CA ALA A 178 26.49 12.47 -21.84
C ALA A 178 26.62 12.49 -23.37
N ILE A 179 25.93 13.41 -24.04
CA ILE A 179 25.84 13.55 -25.50
C ILE A 179 26.46 14.87 -25.91
N PHE A 180 27.40 14.81 -26.85
CA PHE A 180 28.16 15.93 -27.38
C PHE A 180 27.65 16.29 -28.78
N ASP A 181 27.15 17.50 -28.94
CA ASP A 181 26.79 18.08 -30.23
C ASP A 181 27.68 19.32 -30.53
N PRO A 182 27.66 19.87 -31.76
CA PRO A 182 28.44 21.07 -32.10
C PRO A 182 28.01 22.37 -31.37
N ASN A 183 26.86 22.36 -30.68
CA ASN A 183 26.23 23.51 -30.03
C ASN A 183 26.29 23.44 -28.48
N GLY A 184 26.69 22.31 -27.89
CA GLY A 184 26.75 22.12 -26.44
C GLY A 184 26.84 20.66 -25.96
N LEU A 185 26.70 20.50 -24.64
CA LEU A 185 26.68 19.22 -23.93
C LEU A 185 25.26 18.96 -23.42
N LEU A 186 24.72 17.78 -23.71
CA LEU A 186 23.41 17.31 -23.24
C LEU A 186 23.60 16.08 -22.35
N PHE A 187 22.69 15.89 -21.39
CA PHE A 187 22.63 14.69 -20.55
C PHE A 187 21.29 13.99 -20.72
N THR A 188 21.28 12.67 -20.58
CA THR A 188 20.03 11.92 -20.45
C THR A 188 19.51 11.97 -19.01
N ASN A 189 18.26 11.56 -18.80
CA ASN A 189 17.78 11.16 -17.48
C ASN A 189 18.71 10.11 -16.84
N GLY A 190 18.76 10.12 -15.51
CA GLY A 190 19.35 9.03 -14.73
C GLY A 190 18.45 7.80 -14.73
N LEU A 191 19.05 6.61 -14.74
CA LEU A 191 18.34 5.34 -14.50
C LEU A 191 18.92 4.66 -13.28
N HIS A 192 18.12 4.49 -12.23
CA HIS A 192 18.51 3.72 -11.06
C HIS A 192 18.43 2.22 -11.36
N LEU A 193 19.39 1.45 -10.83
CA LEU A 193 19.54 0.02 -11.04
C LEU A 193 19.70 -0.64 -9.67
N ALA A 194 18.71 -1.42 -9.25
CA ALA A 194 18.78 -2.23 -8.04
C ALA A 194 18.91 -3.71 -8.41
N LEU A 195 20.01 -4.38 -8.04
CA LEU A 195 20.34 -5.75 -8.44
C LEU A 195 19.92 -6.77 -7.38
N GLY A 196 18.71 -7.36 -7.46
CA GLY A 196 18.27 -8.41 -6.53
C GLY A 196 17.83 -7.89 -5.15
N VAL A 197 16.88 -8.57 -4.51
CA VAL A 197 16.42 -8.27 -3.14
C VAL A 197 16.66 -9.48 -2.23
N VAL A 198 17.04 -9.23 -0.97
CA VAL A 198 17.16 -10.24 0.09
C VAL A 198 15.92 -10.18 0.99
N GLY A 199 14.97 -11.09 0.77
CA GLY A 199 13.98 -11.52 1.77
C GLY A 199 12.71 -10.66 1.96
N THR A 200 11.57 -11.32 1.72
CA THR A 200 10.19 -11.08 2.20
C THR A 200 9.66 -9.65 2.20
N ARG A 201 9.03 -9.28 1.08
CA ARG A 201 8.10 -8.15 0.98
C ARG A 201 6.75 -8.60 1.55
N ALA A 202 6.35 -8.01 2.67
CA ALA A 202 4.94 -7.92 3.08
C ALA A 202 4.49 -6.50 2.73
N LEU A 203 3.28 -6.37 2.19
CA LEU A 203 2.65 -5.08 1.88
C LEU A 203 1.69 -4.67 3.04
N PRO A 204 1.25 -3.39 3.12
CA PRO A 204 0.67 -2.72 4.31
C PRO A 204 -0.73 -3.06 4.76
N GLY A 205 -0.87 -3.80 5.86
CA GLY A 205 -2.07 -3.75 6.67
C GLY A 205 -2.89 -5.02 6.76
N LEU A 206 -2.53 -5.94 7.64
CA LEU A 206 -3.53 -6.65 8.44
C LEU A 206 -2.84 -7.59 9.41
N ALA A 207 -2.67 -7.13 10.65
CA ALA A 207 -2.31 -8.02 11.73
C ALA A 207 -2.98 -7.56 13.02
N SER A 208 -3.89 -8.39 13.54
CA SER A 208 -4.18 -8.47 14.97
C SER A 208 -4.24 -9.95 15.37
N PRO A 209 -3.78 -10.34 16.57
CA PRO A 209 -3.39 -11.72 16.89
C PRO A 209 -4.56 -12.67 17.22
N GLN A 210 -5.75 -12.47 16.64
CA GLN A 210 -6.81 -13.47 16.67
C GLN A 210 -7.18 -13.91 15.25
N GLN A 211 -7.33 -15.21 15.08
CA GLN A 211 -7.52 -15.92 13.80
C GLN A 211 -8.65 -15.33 12.94
N ASP A 212 -8.31 -14.41 12.05
CA ASP A 212 -9.18 -13.92 10.97
C ASP A 212 -9.12 -14.90 9.79
N GLU A 213 -10.21 -15.64 9.59
CA GLU A 213 -10.35 -16.63 8.52
C GLU A 213 -11.16 -16.02 7.36
N VAL A 214 -10.52 -15.69 6.24
CA VAL A 214 -11.24 -15.44 4.98
C VAL A 214 -11.87 -16.77 4.57
N THR A 215 -13.20 -16.84 4.49
CA THR A 215 -13.91 -18.09 4.15
C THR A 215 -14.37 -18.17 2.72
N THR A 216 -14.57 -17.03 2.07
CA THR A 216 -15.10 -16.96 0.72
C THR A 216 -14.55 -15.75 0.01
N LEU A 217 -14.35 -15.91 -1.30
CA LEU A 217 -13.96 -14.87 -2.22
C LEU A 217 -14.80 -15.03 -3.49
N ALA A 218 -15.29 -13.92 -4.04
CA ALA A 218 -15.89 -13.89 -5.36
C ALA A 218 -15.41 -12.64 -6.12
N THR A 219 -15.38 -12.72 -7.45
CA THR A 219 -14.97 -11.61 -8.32
C THR A 219 -16.09 -11.21 -9.27
N GLY A 220 -16.10 -9.93 -9.66
CA GLY A 220 -17.03 -9.37 -10.63
C GLY A 220 -16.85 -7.86 -10.73
N ASP A 221 -17.24 -7.27 -11.85
CA ASP A 221 -17.12 -5.84 -12.14
C ASP A 221 -18.33 -5.07 -11.56
N LEU A 222 -18.25 -4.73 -10.27
CA LEU A 222 -19.31 -4.13 -9.46
C LEU A 222 -19.54 -2.64 -9.77
N ASP A 223 -18.57 -1.94 -10.34
CA ASP A 223 -18.66 -0.54 -10.75
C ASP A 223 -18.73 -0.31 -12.29
N GLN A 224 -18.62 -1.38 -13.08
CA GLN A 224 -18.67 -1.38 -14.55
C GLN A 224 -17.53 -0.63 -15.24
N ASP A 225 -16.36 -0.54 -14.61
CA ASP A 225 -15.19 0.06 -15.24
C ASP A 225 -14.46 -0.90 -16.20
N GLY A 226 -14.84 -2.18 -16.21
CA GLY A 226 -14.27 -3.24 -17.02
C GLY A 226 -13.07 -3.95 -16.39
N ILE A 227 -12.74 -3.61 -15.14
CA ILE A 227 -11.77 -4.26 -14.27
C ILE A 227 -12.56 -5.13 -13.28
N LEU A 228 -11.96 -6.25 -12.85
CA LEU A 228 -12.63 -7.14 -11.90
C LEU A 228 -12.43 -6.67 -10.46
N ASP A 229 -13.53 -6.59 -9.72
CA ASP A 229 -13.55 -6.31 -8.29
C ASP A 229 -13.64 -7.60 -7.48
N ILE A 230 -13.46 -7.49 -6.16
CA ILE A 230 -13.54 -8.62 -5.23
C ILE A 230 -14.53 -8.36 -4.11
N ILE A 231 -15.16 -9.44 -3.65
CA ILE A 231 -15.80 -9.50 -2.35
C ILE A 231 -15.16 -10.59 -1.49
N THR A 232 -14.87 -10.25 -0.24
CA THR A 232 -14.30 -11.16 0.76
C THR A 232 -15.24 -11.30 1.95
N GLY A 233 -15.27 -12.48 2.56
CA GLY A 233 -16.03 -12.74 3.79
C GLY A 233 -15.14 -13.27 4.91
N ASN A 234 -15.20 -12.63 6.08
CA ASN A 234 -14.52 -13.07 7.29
C ASN A 234 -15.47 -13.93 8.15
N ARG A 235 -15.03 -15.15 8.46
CA ARG A 235 -15.80 -16.12 9.25
C ARG A 235 -15.99 -15.74 10.71
N ALA A 236 -14.90 -15.29 11.34
CA ALA A 236 -14.79 -15.09 12.77
C ALA A 236 -15.61 -13.87 13.20
N LEU A 237 -15.57 -12.82 12.38
CA LEU A 237 -16.25 -11.55 12.61
C LEU A 237 -17.63 -11.47 11.94
N GLY A 238 -17.89 -12.32 10.93
CA GLY A 238 -19.15 -12.27 10.16
C GLY A 238 -19.28 -11.03 9.29
N THR A 239 -18.15 -10.39 8.98
CA THR A 239 -18.01 -9.19 8.16
C THR A 239 -17.63 -9.54 6.74
N TYR A 240 -18.01 -8.67 5.80
CA TYR A 240 -17.61 -8.76 4.40
C TYR A 240 -17.06 -7.43 3.92
N SER A 241 -16.19 -7.48 2.93
CA SER A 241 -15.57 -6.31 2.30
C SER A 241 -15.68 -6.42 0.79
N VAL A 242 -16.07 -5.33 0.13
CA VAL A 242 -15.99 -5.12 -1.32
C VAL A 242 -14.75 -4.28 -1.59
N ALA A 243 -13.95 -4.70 -2.56
CA ALA A 243 -12.79 -3.94 -3.00
C ALA A 243 -12.75 -3.84 -4.53
N LEU A 244 -12.64 -2.61 -5.04
CA LEU A 244 -12.62 -2.29 -6.46
C LEU A 244 -11.24 -2.53 -7.06
N GLY A 245 -11.17 -3.10 -8.25
CA GLY A 245 -9.92 -3.39 -8.93
C GLY A 245 -9.31 -2.14 -9.57
N ARG A 246 -7.97 -2.01 -9.50
CA ARG A 246 -7.24 -0.91 -10.15
C ARG A 246 -6.71 -1.26 -11.54
N GLY A 247 -6.80 -2.52 -11.94
CA GLY A 247 -6.31 -3.02 -13.23
C GLY A 247 -4.80 -3.22 -13.30
N ASP A 248 -4.10 -3.18 -12.16
CA ASP A 248 -2.69 -3.53 -12.02
C ASP A 248 -2.46 -4.75 -11.10
N GLY A 249 -3.57 -5.39 -10.67
CA GLY A 249 -3.61 -6.44 -9.66
C GLY A 249 -3.88 -5.93 -8.24
N GLY A 250 -3.92 -4.61 -8.04
CA GLY A 250 -4.31 -3.97 -6.78
C GLY A 250 -5.81 -3.77 -6.64
N PHE A 251 -6.27 -3.63 -5.37
CA PHE A 251 -7.67 -3.43 -5.02
C PHE A 251 -7.84 -2.33 -3.96
N ASP A 252 -8.91 -1.55 -4.07
CA ASP A 252 -9.34 -0.51 -3.11
C ASP A 252 -10.57 -0.95 -2.34
N VAL A 253 -10.46 -1.15 -1.03
CA VAL A 253 -11.63 -1.50 -0.20
C VAL A 253 -12.56 -0.29 -0.12
N THR A 254 -13.72 -0.37 -0.76
CA THR A 254 -14.68 0.74 -0.86
C THR A 254 -15.89 0.57 0.05
N TYR A 255 -16.25 -0.67 0.39
CA TYR A 255 -17.44 -0.93 1.19
C TYR A 255 -17.22 -2.12 2.13
N THR A 256 -17.56 -1.95 3.41
CA THR A 256 -17.56 -3.05 4.38
C THR A 256 -18.91 -3.14 5.08
N GLY A 257 -19.29 -4.35 5.48
CA GLY A 257 -20.53 -4.59 6.19
C GLY A 257 -20.47 -5.81 7.08
N SER A 258 -21.49 -5.99 7.90
CA SER A 258 -21.65 -7.18 8.74
C SER A 258 -22.95 -7.89 8.43
N THR A 259 -22.90 -9.22 8.37
CA THR A 259 -24.09 -10.05 8.24
C THR A 259 -24.69 -10.49 9.58
N GLY A 260 -23.99 -10.18 10.69
CA GLY A 260 -24.37 -10.59 12.05
C GLY A 260 -24.29 -12.10 12.30
N GLY A 261 -23.63 -12.87 11.42
CA GLY A 261 -23.45 -14.31 11.52
C GLY A 261 -22.25 -14.80 10.72
N THR A 262 -21.96 -16.10 10.77
CA THR A 262 -20.77 -16.65 10.12
C THR A 262 -20.97 -16.76 8.62
N ILE A 263 -20.07 -16.17 7.84
CA ILE A 263 -20.10 -16.25 6.37
C ILE A 263 -19.54 -17.59 5.89
N GLU A 264 -20.30 -18.28 5.04
CA GLU A 264 -19.96 -19.60 4.50
C GLU A 264 -19.73 -19.61 2.99
N SER A 265 -20.34 -18.69 2.23
CA SER A 265 -20.15 -18.54 0.78
C SER A 265 -20.60 -17.16 0.30
N SER A 266 -20.06 -16.69 -0.82
CA SER A 266 -20.45 -15.47 -1.52
C SER A 266 -20.49 -15.70 -3.02
N ILE A 267 -21.37 -14.99 -3.74
CA ILE A 267 -21.41 -14.95 -5.21
C ILE A 267 -21.80 -13.54 -5.68
N ILE A 268 -21.39 -13.22 -6.91
CA ILE A 268 -21.77 -12.00 -7.63
C ILE A 268 -22.60 -12.38 -8.85
N ALA A 269 -23.75 -11.74 -9.05
CA ALA A 269 -24.63 -11.91 -10.21
C ALA A 269 -25.66 -10.79 -10.28
N ASP A 270 -26.13 -10.38 -11.47
CA ASP A 270 -27.23 -9.42 -11.59
C ASP A 270 -28.58 -10.09 -11.29
N PHE A 271 -29.05 -9.99 -10.04
CA PHE A 271 -30.33 -10.53 -9.58
C PHE A 271 -31.52 -9.65 -9.93
N ASN A 272 -31.35 -8.46 -10.48
CA ASN A 272 -32.47 -7.57 -10.72
C ASN A 272 -32.65 -7.19 -12.21
N GLY A 273 -31.67 -7.54 -13.04
CA GLY A 273 -31.66 -7.37 -14.50
C GLY A 273 -31.36 -5.93 -14.91
N ASN A 274 -30.74 -5.11 -14.06
CA ASN A 274 -30.39 -3.73 -14.37
C ASN A 274 -29.00 -3.59 -15.03
N GLY A 275 -28.25 -4.68 -15.14
CA GLY A 275 -26.89 -4.72 -15.66
C GLY A 275 -25.82 -4.53 -14.60
N PHE A 276 -26.14 -4.03 -13.40
CA PHE A 276 -25.20 -3.88 -12.30
C PHE A 276 -25.11 -5.18 -11.50
N PRO A 277 -23.92 -5.75 -11.26
CA PRO A 277 -23.83 -6.99 -10.51
C PRO A 277 -24.28 -6.80 -9.06
N ASP A 278 -25.11 -7.72 -8.58
CA ASP A 278 -25.58 -7.79 -7.20
C ASP A 278 -24.76 -8.85 -6.42
N VAL A 279 -24.83 -8.81 -5.09
CA VAL A 279 -24.06 -9.70 -4.21
C VAL A 279 -24.99 -10.59 -3.39
N ALA A 280 -24.69 -11.88 -3.28
CA ALA A 280 -25.35 -12.78 -2.32
C ALA A 280 -24.34 -13.44 -1.37
N ILE A 281 -24.60 -13.36 -0.06
CA ILE A 281 -23.77 -13.92 1.01
C ILE A 281 -24.57 -14.96 1.81
N GLY A 282 -24.03 -16.16 1.92
CA GLY A 282 -24.56 -17.25 2.73
C GLY A 282 -24.08 -17.15 4.16
N VAL A 283 -25.02 -17.07 5.11
CA VAL A 283 -24.76 -16.85 6.54
C VAL A 283 -25.26 -18.04 7.36
N SER A 284 -24.43 -18.55 8.27
CA SER A 284 -24.76 -19.59 9.24
C SER A 284 -24.93 -19.03 10.67
N GLY A 285 -25.61 -19.79 11.54
CA GLY A 285 -25.87 -19.38 12.94
C GLY A 285 -27.32 -18.98 13.23
N ALA A 286 -27.55 -18.25 14.33
CA ALA A 286 -28.88 -17.91 14.85
C ALA A 286 -29.72 -17.03 13.91
N SER A 287 -29.05 -16.29 13.02
CA SER A 287 -29.63 -15.41 12.00
C SER A 287 -29.48 -15.96 10.56
N GLY A 288 -29.23 -17.28 10.44
CA GLY A 288 -28.79 -17.93 9.21
C GLY A 288 -29.79 -17.86 8.04
N GLY A 289 -29.24 -17.83 6.83
CA GLY A 289 -29.95 -17.66 5.56
C GLY A 289 -29.04 -17.04 4.50
N VAL A 290 -29.61 -16.55 3.41
CA VAL A 290 -28.86 -15.78 2.41
C VAL A 290 -29.17 -14.29 2.57
N ARG A 291 -28.15 -13.45 2.48
CA ARG A 291 -28.25 -11.99 2.37
C ARG A 291 -27.98 -11.61 0.94
N ALA A 292 -28.96 -11.03 0.25
CA ALA A 292 -28.79 -10.49 -1.09
C ALA A 292 -28.74 -8.97 -1.00
N PHE A 293 -27.73 -8.36 -1.63
CA PHE A 293 -27.51 -6.93 -1.70
C PHE A 293 -27.57 -6.52 -3.18
N LEU A 294 -28.35 -5.49 -3.49
CA LEU A 294 -28.43 -4.99 -4.86
C LEU A 294 -27.25 -4.06 -5.13
N GLY A 295 -26.51 -4.28 -6.22
CA GLY A 295 -25.43 -3.40 -6.64
C GLY A 295 -25.98 -2.06 -7.14
N LEU A 296 -25.33 -0.97 -6.73
CA LEU A 296 -25.66 0.37 -7.19
C LEU A 296 -24.91 0.77 -8.46
N GLY A 297 -23.89 -0.01 -8.86
CA GLY A 297 -23.11 0.21 -10.07
C GLY A 297 -21.94 1.17 -9.91
N ASP A 298 -21.60 1.52 -8.67
CA ASP A 298 -20.48 2.38 -8.28
C ASP A 298 -19.57 1.67 -7.25
N GLY A 299 -19.64 0.33 -7.20
CA GLY A 299 -18.95 -0.47 -6.20
C GLY A 299 -19.67 -0.58 -4.86
N THR A 300 -20.73 0.20 -4.62
CA THR A 300 -21.47 0.16 -3.35
C THR A 300 -22.68 -0.78 -3.41
N LEU A 301 -23.04 -1.30 -2.23
CA LEU A 301 -24.15 -2.22 -2.06
C LEU A 301 -25.36 -1.52 -1.45
N GLY A 302 -26.50 -1.66 -2.11
CA GLY A 302 -27.80 -1.13 -1.70
C GLY A 302 -28.51 -2.01 -0.66
N VAL A 303 -29.84 -1.91 -0.65
CA VAL A 303 -30.69 -2.48 0.42
C VAL A 303 -30.52 -3.99 0.55
N GLU A 304 -30.14 -4.43 1.77
CA GLU A 304 -30.07 -5.84 2.14
C GLU A 304 -31.46 -6.50 2.14
N LYS A 305 -31.54 -7.66 1.48
CA LYS A 305 -32.67 -8.56 1.56
C LYS A 305 -32.27 -9.90 2.17
N THR A 306 -32.91 -10.23 3.28
CA THR A 306 -32.77 -11.54 3.91
C THR A 306 -33.69 -12.57 3.26
N LEU A 307 -33.13 -13.69 2.79
CA LEU A 307 -33.82 -14.88 2.31
C LEU A 307 -33.79 -15.96 3.40
N PRO A 308 -34.90 -16.15 4.14
CA PRO A 308 -34.91 -16.99 5.33
C PRO A 308 -35.08 -18.47 4.98
N TYR A 309 -33.99 -19.22 4.85
CA TYR A 309 -34.02 -20.68 4.94
C TYR A 309 -32.61 -21.29 5.15
N GLY A 310 -32.43 -21.97 6.27
CA GLY A 310 -31.26 -22.83 6.53
C GLY A 310 -30.22 -22.23 7.46
N SER A 311 -29.72 -23.05 8.39
CA SER A 311 -28.71 -22.65 9.37
C SER A 311 -27.27 -22.83 8.88
N LEU A 312 -27.05 -23.19 7.60
CA LEU A 312 -25.72 -23.53 7.04
C LEU A 312 -25.66 -23.51 5.49
N PRO A 313 -25.86 -22.38 4.80
CA PRO A 313 -25.72 -22.29 3.33
C PRO A 313 -24.26 -22.47 2.89
N LYS A 314 -23.89 -23.67 2.42
CA LYS A 314 -22.49 -24.07 2.18
C LYS A 314 -21.92 -23.59 0.85
N ARG A 315 -22.74 -23.59 -0.19
CA ARG A 315 -22.37 -23.14 -1.54
C ARG A 315 -23.59 -22.53 -2.19
N MET A 316 -23.34 -21.56 -3.05
CA MET A 316 -24.36 -20.94 -3.89
C MET A 316 -23.92 -20.94 -5.35
N ALA A 317 -24.90 -20.80 -6.24
CA ALA A 317 -24.68 -20.49 -7.64
C ALA A 317 -25.89 -19.70 -8.17
N ALA A 318 -25.62 -18.79 -9.10
CA ALA A 318 -26.64 -18.01 -9.78
C ALA A 318 -26.71 -18.42 -11.26
N THR A 319 -27.92 -18.64 -11.75
CA THR A 319 -28.20 -18.93 -13.17
C THR A 319 -29.68 -18.69 -13.45
N ASP A 320 -30.03 -18.39 -14.69
CA ASP A 320 -31.41 -18.44 -15.16
C ASP A 320 -31.87 -19.92 -15.26
N ILE A 321 -32.64 -20.39 -14.28
CA ILE A 321 -33.07 -21.79 -14.19
C ILE A 321 -34.36 -22.00 -14.98
N ASP A 322 -35.22 -20.99 -15.06
CA ASP A 322 -36.54 -21.10 -15.68
C ASP A 322 -36.63 -20.56 -17.11
N GLY A 323 -35.55 -19.94 -17.60
CA GLY A 323 -35.39 -19.41 -18.94
C GLY A 323 -36.07 -18.06 -19.14
N ASP A 324 -36.34 -17.32 -18.07
CA ASP A 324 -37.04 -16.02 -18.11
C ASP A 324 -36.09 -14.82 -18.31
N GLY A 325 -34.78 -15.07 -18.39
CA GLY A 325 -33.72 -14.10 -18.56
C GLY A 325 -33.23 -13.46 -17.27
N LYS A 326 -33.68 -13.91 -16.10
CA LYS A 326 -33.23 -13.41 -14.79
C LYS A 326 -32.44 -14.46 -14.03
N GLN A 327 -31.45 -14.00 -13.28
CA GLN A 327 -30.64 -14.88 -12.45
C GLN A 327 -31.47 -15.38 -11.25
N ASP A 328 -31.63 -16.70 -11.14
CA ASP A 328 -32.14 -17.41 -9.97
C ASP A 328 -30.98 -17.83 -9.06
N LEU A 329 -31.29 -18.27 -7.84
CA LEU A 329 -30.27 -18.66 -6.86
C LEU A 329 -30.46 -20.11 -6.39
N LEU A 330 -29.43 -20.94 -6.56
CA LEU A 330 -29.32 -22.27 -5.97
C LEU A 330 -28.45 -22.23 -4.71
N VAL A 331 -28.88 -22.89 -3.64
CA VAL A 331 -28.20 -22.91 -2.34
C VAL A 331 -28.08 -24.35 -1.84
N VAL A 332 -26.85 -24.83 -1.68
CA VAL A 332 -26.56 -26.12 -1.02
C VAL A 332 -26.62 -25.91 0.49
N ILE A 333 -27.55 -26.60 1.17
CA ILE A 333 -27.67 -26.50 2.62
C ILE A 333 -26.84 -27.60 3.29
N GLY A 334 -25.82 -27.19 4.04
CA GLY A 334 -24.95 -28.09 4.78
C GLY A 334 -25.71 -28.94 5.79
N GLY A 335 -25.43 -30.25 5.81
CA GLY A 335 -26.13 -31.22 6.67
C GLY A 335 -27.52 -31.65 6.15
N SER A 336 -28.02 -31.02 5.08
CA SER A 336 -29.18 -31.47 4.31
C SER A 336 -28.75 -32.37 3.15
N ALA A 337 -29.68 -33.17 2.62
CA ALA A 337 -29.51 -33.93 1.38
C ALA A 337 -30.26 -33.25 0.21
N GLN A 338 -30.37 -31.92 0.27
CA GLN A 338 -31.19 -31.11 -0.62
C GLN A 338 -30.45 -29.84 -1.06
N VAL A 339 -30.67 -29.46 -2.32
CA VAL A 339 -30.41 -28.11 -2.85
C VAL A 339 -31.71 -27.31 -2.76
N LEU A 340 -31.59 -26.07 -2.32
CA LEU A 340 -32.68 -25.11 -2.26
C LEU A 340 -32.61 -24.18 -3.47
N VAL A 341 -33.74 -23.97 -4.14
CA VAL A 341 -33.84 -23.03 -5.28
C VAL A 341 -34.74 -21.85 -4.92
N TYR A 342 -34.21 -20.64 -5.12
CA TYR A 342 -34.93 -19.38 -5.05
C TYR A 342 -35.14 -18.83 -6.46
N SER A 343 -36.38 -18.85 -6.94
CA SER A 343 -36.73 -18.26 -8.24
C SER A 343 -36.94 -16.75 -8.12
N ASN A 344 -36.48 -16.01 -9.11
CA ASN A 344 -36.43 -14.55 -9.13
C ASN A 344 -37.55 -13.94 -9.99
N TRP A 345 -38.50 -13.27 -9.34
CA TRP A 345 -39.69 -12.70 -9.99
C TRP A 345 -39.51 -11.25 -10.46
N ALA A 346 -38.25 -10.80 -10.66
CA ALA A 346 -37.81 -9.42 -10.98
C ALA A 346 -37.56 -8.51 -9.77
N MET A 347 -36.72 -7.48 -9.98
CA MET A 347 -36.35 -6.47 -8.97
C MET A 347 -35.74 -7.07 -7.68
N GLY A 348 -34.99 -8.18 -7.79
CA GLY A 348 -34.44 -8.89 -6.62
C GLY A 348 -35.50 -9.54 -5.73
N ILE A 349 -36.69 -9.84 -6.26
CA ILE A 349 -37.78 -10.49 -5.52
C ILE A 349 -37.78 -11.99 -5.71
N PHE A 350 -37.16 -12.69 -4.77
CA PHE A 350 -37.21 -14.15 -4.67
C PHE A 350 -38.51 -14.66 -4.05
N GLN A 351 -39.13 -15.69 -4.62
CA GLN A 351 -40.24 -16.46 -4.03
C GLN A 351 -39.92 -17.96 -3.91
N THR A 352 -40.64 -18.64 -2.99
CA THR A 352 -40.53 -20.05 -2.52
C THR A 352 -39.87 -21.03 -3.52
N VAL A 353 -38.65 -21.53 -3.27
CA VAL A 353 -38.21 -22.61 -2.34
C VAL A 353 -38.62 -24.03 -2.81
N GLN A 354 -38.08 -24.46 -3.95
CA GLN A 354 -38.07 -25.89 -4.31
C GLN A 354 -36.90 -26.58 -3.59
N PHE A 355 -37.19 -27.70 -2.93
CA PHE A 355 -36.16 -28.61 -2.41
C PHE A 355 -35.94 -29.74 -3.39
N ILE A 356 -34.70 -29.88 -3.85
CA ILE A 356 -34.32 -30.92 -4.78
C ILE A 356 -33.51 -31.97 -4.02
N PRO A 357 -34.06 -33.18 -3.80
CA PRO A 357 -33.32 -34.27 -3.15
C PRO A 357 -32.18 -34.74 -4.06
N CYS A 358 -30.95 -34.58 -3.61
CA CYS A 358 -29.78 -34.81 -4.45
C CYS A 358 -28.64 -35.55 -3.74
N GLY A 359 -28.84 -35.98 -2.47
CA GLY A 359 -27.81 -36.67 -1.70
C GLY A 359 -26.73 -35.70 -1.17
N SER A 360 -26.03 -36.07 -0.10
CA SER A 360 -25.14 -35.15 0.63
C SER A 360 -23.69 -35.14 0.11
N LYS A 361 -23.20 -33.97 -0.31
CA LYS A 361 -22.10 -33.14 0.25
C LYS A 361 -21.97 -31.80 -0.51
N SER A 362 -21.10 -30.92 -0.01
CA SER A 362 -21.20 -29.45 0.07
C SER A 362 -21.05 -28.60 -1.20
N GLU A 363 -20.87 -29.19 -2.39
CA GLU A 363 -20.50 -28.46 -3.62
C GLU A 363 -21.48 -28.71 -4.77
N LEU A 364 -21.57 -27.76 -5.70
CA LEU A 364 -22.37 -27.86 -6.91
C LEU A 364 -21.62 -27.30 -8.12
N THR A 365 -21.98 -27.73 -9.33
CA THR A 365 -21.55 -27.08 -10.59
C THR A 365 -22.71 -27.02 -11.58
N LEU A 366 -22.65 -26.11 -12.54
CA LEU A 366 -23.71 -25.83 -13.51
C LEU A 366 -23.20 -26.09 -14.94
N ALA A 367 -24.04 -26.68 -15.77
CA ALA A 367 -23.87 -26.81 -17.22
C ALA A 367 -25.17 -27.32 -17.85
N ASP A 368 -25.28 -27.30 -19.18
CA ASP A 368 -26.34 -27.96 -19.94
C ASP A 368 -25.82 -29.31 -20.46
N TRP A 369 -25.91 -30.38 -19.66
CA TRP A 369 -25.28 -31.68 -19.97
C TRP A 369 -26.06 -32.50 -21.00
N ASN A 370 -27.31 -32.15 -21.27
CA ASN A 370 -28.13 -32.80 -22.29
C ASN A 370 -28.37 -31.93 -23.53
N GLN A 371 -27.80 -30.71 -23.55
CA GLN A 371 -27.94 -29.73 -24.62
C GLN A 371 -29.39 -29.39 -24.96
N ASP A 372 -30.27 -29.37 -23.96
CA ASP A 372 -31.69 -29.05 -24.16
C ASP A 372 -32.01 -27.55 -24.04
N GLY A 373 -31.00 -26.74 -23.71
CA GLY A 373 -31.07 -25.30 -23.57
C GLY A 373 -31.55 -24.83 -22.19
N PHE A 374 -31.79 -25.74 -21.25
CA PHE A 374 -32.06 -25.41 -19.85
C PHE A 374 -30.83 -25.71 -18.99
N MET A 375 -30.60 -24.89 -17.97
CA MET A 375 -29.47 -25.11 -17.07
C MET A 375 -29.73 -26.30 -16.15
N ASP A 376 -28.80 -27.25 -16.13
CA ASP A 376 -28.78 -28.34 -15.18
C ASP A 376 -27.81 -28.02 -14.03
N PHE A 377 -27.79 -28.88 -13.01
CA PHE A 377 -26.73 -28.84 -12.01
C PHE A 377 -26.24 -30.23 -11.62
N ALA A 378 -24.98 -30.33 -11.26
CA ALA A 378 -24.39 -31.53 -10.69
C ALA A 378 -23.96 -31.29 -9.24
N VAL A 379 -24.21 -32.28 -8.38
CA VAL A 379 -23.75 -32.28 -6.98
C VAL A 379 -22.96 -33.55 -6.65
N THR A 380 -22.00 -33.41 -5.74
CA THR A 380 -21.26 -34.56 -5.21
C THR A 380 -22.00 -35.18 -4.03
N GLY A 381 -22.23 -36.48 -4.10
CA GLY A 381 -22.55 -37.33 -2.96
C GLY A 381 -21.34 -38.16 -2.51
N TYR A 382 -21.43 -38.81 -1.35
CA TYR A 382 -20.36 -39.66 -0.79
C TYR A 382 -19.71 -40.65 -1.78
N GLN A 383 -20.46 -41.20 -2.72
CA GLN A 383 -19.97 -42.18 -3.71
C GLN A 383 -20.55 -41.95 -5.12
N ASN A 384 -21.24 -40.83 -5.36
CA ASN A 384 -21.90 -40.59 -6.64
C ASN A 384 -21.80 -39.11 -7.02
N VAL A 385 -21.63 -38.81 -8.29
CA VAL A 385 -22.01 -37.49 -8.83
C VAL A 385 -23.45 -37.61 -9.31
N TYR A 386 -24.32 -36.74 -8.83
CA TYR A 386 -25.71 -36.66 -9.27
C TYR A 386 -25.86 -35.46 -10.19
N ALA A 387 -26.11 -35.71 -11.48
CA ALA A 387 -26.61 -34.70 -12.39
C ALA A 387 -28.13 -34.61 -12.24
N VAL A 388 -28.64 -33.39 -12.12
CA VAL A 388 -30.06 -33.08 -12.04
C VAL A 388 -30.41 -32.22 -13.23
N LEU A 389 -31.16 -32.83 -14.16
CA LEU A 389 -31.55 -32.15 -15.39
C LEU A 389 -32.61 -31.09 -15.12
N GLY A 390 -32.33 -29.87 -15.59
CA GLY A 390 -33.25 -28.76 -15.65
C GLY A 390 -34.33 -29.00 -16.70
N GLY A 391 -35.25 -28.06 -16.79
CA GLY A 391 -36.37 -28.17 -17.70
C GLY A 391 -37.23 -26.92 -17.66
N PRO A 392 -38.22 -26.83 -18.57
CA PRO A 392 -38.97 -25.60 -18.78
C PRO A 392 -39.70 -25.14 -17.50
N ASN A 393 -39.65 -23.83 -17.25
CA ASN A 393 -40.19 -23.15 -16.07
C ASN A 393 -39.52 -23.60 -14.74
N GLY A 394 -38.24 -23.94 -14.80
CA GLY A 394 -37.40 -24.26 -13.64
C GLY A 394 -37.76 -25.57 -12.93
N ASN A 395 -38.32 -26.52 -13.68
CA ASN A 395 -38.63 -27.85 -13.15
C ASN A 395 -37.42 -28.77 -13.31
N PHE A 396 -37.07 -29.45 -12.22
CA PHE A 396 -35.97 -30.41 -12.22
C PHE A 396 -36.47 -31.85 -12.33
N GLY A 397 -35.82 -32.61 -13.21
CA GLY A 397 -36.05 -34.04 -13.43
C GLY A 397 -35.49 -34.93 -12.31
N SER A 398 -35.52 -36.25 -12.54
CA SER A 398 -34.88 -37.22 -11.65
C SER A 398 -33.36 -37.12 -11.72
N SER A 399 -32.68 -37.24 -10.59
CA SER A 399 -31.22 -37.29 -10.55
C SER A 399 -30.65 -38.53 -11.25
N LEU A 400 -29.69 -38.32 -12.12
CA LEU A 400 -28.91 -39.35 -12.80
C LEU A 400 -27.56 -39.48 -12.09
N GLY A 401 -27.32 -40.64 -11.48
CA GLY A 401 -26.13 -40.89 -10.68
C GLY A 401 -25.05 -41.64 -11.44
N THR A 402 -23.82 -41.13 -11.41
CA THR A 402 -22.61 -41.89 -11.79
C THR A 402 -21.89 -42.33 -10.53
N THR A 403 -21.76 -43.65 -10.33
CA THR A 403 -21.14 -44.22 -9.12
C THR A 403 -19.62 -44.25 -9.22
N LEU A 404 -18.98 -43.64 -8.22
CA LEU A 404 -17.53 -43.60 -8.00
C LEU A 404 -17.18 -44.27 -6.66
N SER A 405 -15.91 -44.24 -6.29
CA SER A 405 -15.40 -45.03 -5.17
C SER A 405 -15.70 -44.39 -3.81
N THR A 406 -15.09 -43.24 -3.52
CA THR A 406 -15.57 -42.23 -2.56
C THR A 406 -15.20 -40.86 -3.10
N ILE A 407 -16.15 -39.92 -3.11
CA ILE A 407 -15.93 -38.56 -3.58
C ILE A 407 -15.73 -37.66 -2.37
N GLN A 408 -14.70 -36.82 -2.41
CA GLN A 408 -14.54 -35.71 -1.47
C GLN A 408 -14.72 -34.40 -2.24
N ASN A 409 -15.17 -33.33 -1.56
CA ASN A 409 -15.17 -31.97 -2.13
C ASN A 409 -13.77 -31.72 -2.74
N PRO A 410 -13.58 -31.01 -3.86
CA PRO A 410 -14.47 -30.19 -4.73
C PRO A 410 -14.97 -30.85 -6.07
N ILE A 411 -15.82 -30.14 -6.84
CA ILE A 411 -16.30 -30.48 -8.20
C ILE A 411 -16.24 -29.26 -9.13
N ALA A 412 -15.90 -29.45 -10.41
CA ALA A 412 -16.00 -28.45 -11.47
C ALA A 412 -16.48 -29.06 -12.79
N SER A 413 -16.98 -28.24 -13.71
CA SER A 413 -17.43 -28.69 -15.04
C SER A 413 -16.95 -27.77 -16.16
N GLY A 414 -16.80 -28.35 -17.35
CA GLY A 414 -16.33 -27.69 -18.57
C GLY A 414 -16.08 -28.73 -19.66
N ASP A 415 -15.95 -28.32 -20.92
CA ASP A 415 -15.61 -29.22 -22.04
C ASP A 415 -14.09 -29.49 -22.03
N LEU A 416 -13.67 -30.65 -21.51
CA LEU A 416 -12.26 -30.97 -21.31
C LEU A 416 -11.64 -31.70 -22.50
N ASN A 417 -12.47 -32.19 -23.43
CA ASN A 417 -12.04 -32.98 -24.57
C ASN A 417 -12.37 -32.33 -25.93
N GLY A 418 -12.97 -31.13 -25.91
CA GLY A 418 -13.32 -30.34 -27.07
C GLY A 418 -14.46 -30.93 -27.92
N ASP A 419 -15.30 -31.80 -27.35
CA ASP A 419 -16.41 -32.44 -28.08
C ASP A 419 -17.72 -31.62 -28.06
N GLY A 420 -17.71 -30.49 -27.35
CA GLY A 420 -18.84 -29.58 -27.19
C GLY A 420 -19.85 -30.03 -26.14
N LEU A 421 -19.61 -31.14 -25.44
CA LEU A 421 -20.41 -31.59 -24.31
C LEU A 421 -19.71 -31.22 -23.00
N PRO A 422 -20.45 -30.73 -21.99
CA PRO A 422 -19.84 -30.46 -20.69
C PRO A 422 -19.36 -31.75 -20.00
N ASP A 423 -18.13 -31.75 -19.54
CA ASP A 423 -17.53 -32.78 -18.70
C ASP A 423 -17.50 -32.36 -17.23
N VAL A 424 -17.10 -33.27 -16.35
CA VAL A 424 -16.96 -33.01 -14.91
C VAL A 424 -15.61 -33.50 -14.40
N VAL A 425 -14.95 -32.71 -13.56
CA VAL A 425 -13.79 -33.12 -12.78
C VAL A 425 -14.14 -33.21 -11.30
N VAL A 426 -13.73 -34.31 -10.67
CA VAL A 426 -13.96 -34.58 -9.24
C VAL A 426 -12.71 -35.11 -8.55
N ASN A 427 -12.70 -34.95 -7.23
CA ASN A 427 -11.75 -35.61 -6.34
C ASN A 427 -12.28 -37.00 -5.92
N ASP A 428 -11.70 -38.06 -6.50
CA ASP A 428 -12.01 -39.48 -6.22
C ASP A 428 -10.94 -40.09 -5.31
N LEU A 429 -11.36 -40.71 -4.20
CA LEU A 429 -10.51 -41.39 -3.25
C LEU A 429 -10.87 -42.89 -3.21
N PRO A 430 -10.10 -43.76 -3.89
CA PRO A 430 -10.35 -45.19 -3.85
C PRO A 430 -10.24 -45.78 -2.45
N VAL A 431 -11.13 -46.69 -2.11
CA VAL A 431 -11.12 -47.39 -0.81
C VAL A 431 -9.78 -48.12 -0.63
N GLY A 432 -9.02 -47.70 0.39
CA GLY A 432 -7.69 -48.25 0.69
C GLY A 432 -6.52 -47.57 -0.03
N ALA A 433 -6.76 -46.52 -0.82
CA ALA A 433 -5.71 -45.68 -1.39
C ALA A 433 -5.11 -44.73 -0.33
N THR A 434 -3.83 -44.41 -0.51
CA THR A 434 -3.07 -43.47 0.33
C THR A 434 -3.02 -42.06 -0.26
N GLN A 435 -3.51 -41.87 -1.48
CA GLN A 435 -3.53 -40.59 -2.21
C GLN A 435 -4.87 -40.44 -2.92
N ALA A 436 -5.37 -39.20 -2.97
CA ALA A 436 -6.57 -38.86 -3.73
C ALA A 436 -6.27 -38.76 -5.23
N ARG A 437 -7.30 -38.80 -6.08
CA ARG A 437 -7.18 -38.70 -7.53
C ARG A 437 -8.05 -37.56 -8.05
N VAL A 438 -7.51 -36.79 -8.97
CA VAL A 438 -8.31 -35.90 -9.82
C VAL A 438 -8.79 -36.75 -11.00
N LYS A 439 -10.10 -36.85 -11.17
CA LYS A 439 -10.75 -37.76 -12.10
C LYS A 439 -11.73 -37.03 -12.99
N THR A 440 -11.62 -37.30 -14.28
CA THR A 440 -12.52 -36.78 -15.31
C THR A 440 -13.69 -37.74 -15.55
N LEU A 441 -14.89 -37.17 -15.68
CA LEU A 441 -16.12 -37.83 -16.10
C LEU A 441 -16.58 -37.16 -17.40
N LEU A 442 -16.50 -37.90 -18.51
CA LEU A 442 -16.80 -37.36 -19.83
C LEU A 442 -18.30 -37.39 -20.10
N GLY A 443 -18.87 -36.25 -20.47
CA GLY A 443 -20.27 -36.10 -20.83
C GLY A 443 -20.61 -36.93 -22.08
N VAL A 444 -21.82 -37.48 -22.13
CA VAL A 444 -22.31 -38.17 -23.34
C VAL A 444 -23.55 -37.52 -23.97
N GLY A 445 -23.94 -36.33 -23.48
CA GLY A 445 -24.99 -35.51 -24.07
C GLY A 445 -26.42 -35.94 -23.72
N ASP A 446 -26.61 -36.79 -22.71
CA ASP A 446 -27.93 -37.19 -22.21
C ASP A 446 -28.09 -36.96 -20.69
N GLY A 447 -27.17 -36.18 -20.09
CA GLY A 447 -27.09 -36.01 -18.64
C GLY A 447 -26.32 -37.11 -17.89
N THR A 448 -25.77 -38.10 -18.60
CA THR A 448 -24.91 -39.13 -18.00
C THR A 448 -23.44 -38.93 -18.36
N PHE A 449 -22.57 -39.66 -17.66
CA PHE A 449 -21.12 -39.58 -17.82
C PHE A 449 -20.50 -40.94 -18.05
N THR A 450 -19.41 -40.95 -18.81
CA THR A 450 -18.47 -42.07 -18.91
C THR A 450 -17.21 -41.78 -18.13
N LEU A 451 -16.48 -42.82 -17.72
CA LEU A 451 -15.23 -42.64 -16.98
C LEU A 451 -14.13 -42.15 -17.94
N GLY A 452 -13.55 -41.00 -17.63
CA GLY A 452 -12.43 -40.40 -18.34
C GLY A 452 -11.08 -40.69 -17.69
N PRO A 453 -10.03 -39.99 -18.16
CA PRO A 453 -8.68 -40.05 -17.59
C PRO A 453 -8.63 -39.61 -16.11
N GLU A 454 -7.58 -40.03 -15.40
CA GLU A 454 -7.33 -39.66 -14.00
C GLU A 454 -5.82 -39.56 -13.71
N PHE A 455 -5.44 -38.75 -12.72
CA PHE A 455 -4.09 -38.70 -12.18
C PHE A 455 -4.10 -38.68 -10.64
N THR A 456 -3.01 -39.13 -10.03
CA THR A 456 -2.86 -39.17 -8.58
C THR A 456 -2.31 -37.87 -8.05
N THR A 457 -2.93 -37.36 -6.99
CA THR A 457 -2.41 -36.22 -6.21
C THR A 457 -1.22 -36.67 -5.35
N ASP A 458 -0.48 -35.69 -4.86
CA ASP A 458 0.69 -35.90 -4.02
C ASP A 458 0.33 -36.08 -2.52
N ALA A 459 -0.90 -35.76 -2.12
CA ALA A 459 -1.36 -35.78 -0.72
C ALA A 459 -2.43 -36.86 -0.41
N PRO A 460 -2.43 -37.39 0.83
CA PRO A 460 -3.55 -38.16 1.35
C PRO A 460 -4.72 -37.26 1.77
N PHE A 461 -5.93 -37.54 1.30
CA PHE A 461 -7.21 -37.14 1.94
C PHE A 461 -7.65 -35.66 1.95
N GLU A 462 -7.00 -34.74 1.22
CA GLU A 462 -7.47 -33.33 1.22
C GLU A 462 -7.14 -32.64 -0.11
N VAL A 463 -8.10 -32.66 -1.05
CA VAL A 463 -8.19 -31.62 -2.08
C VAL A 463 -9.23 -30.64 -1.58
N SER A 464 -8.87 -29.37 -1.34
CA SER A 464 -9.77 -28.39 -0.72
C SER A 464 -10.49 -27.50 -1.72
N ALA A 465 -9.90 -27.26 -2.90
CA ALA A 465 -10.48 -26.49 -3.99
C ALA A 465 -9.99 -27.03 -5.36
N LEU A 466 -10.82 -26.87 -6.38
CA LEU A 466 -10.57 -27.31 -7.75
C LEU A 466 -11.29 -26.39 -8.72
N GLN A 467 -10.58 -25.92 -9.73
CA GLN A 467 -11.07 -25.00 -10.75
C GLN A 467 -10.58 -25.41 -12.13
N LEU A 468 -11.37 -25.05 -13.14
CA LEU A 468 -11.05 -25.24 -14.55
C LEU A 468 -10.94 -23.89 -15.24
N ALA A 469 -9.85 -23.67 -15.95
CA ALA A 469 -9.63 -22.48 -16.75
C ALA A 469 -8.52 -22.75 -17.78
N ASP A 470 -8.50 -22.02 -18.89
CA ASP A 470 -7.40 -22.05 -19.86
C ASP A 470 -6.25 -21.15 -19.37
N LEU A 471 -5.36 -21.72 -18.54
CA LEU A 471 -4.31 -20.97 -17.84
C LEU A 471 -3.12 -20.64 -18.74
N ASP A 472 -2.90 -21.43 -19.80
CA ASP A 472 -1.83 -21.21 -20.75
C ASP A 472 -2.26 -20.55 -22.08
N GLY A 473 -3.56 -20.33 -22.26
CA GLY A 473 -4.13 -19.65 -23.42
C GLY A 473 -4.10 -20.50 -24.69
N ASP A 474 -4.03 -21.82 -24.55
CA ASP A 474 -3.98 -22.75 -25.68
C ASP A 474 -5.36 -23.20 -26.18
N GLY A 475 -6.43 -22.76 -25.50
CA GLY A 475 -7.82 -23.04 -25.82
C GLY A 475 -8.35 -24.34 -25.20
N GLN A 476 -7.56 -25.04 -24.39
CA GLN A 476 -7.97 -26.23 -23.64
C GLN A 476 -8.12 -25.89 -22.16
N LEU A 477 -9.07 -26.54 -21.49
CA LEU A 477 -9.25 -26.34 -20.06
C LEU A 477 -8.17 -27.06 -19.25
N ASP A 478 -7.48 -26.31 -18.42
CA ASP A 478 -6.53 -26.80 -17.43
C ASP A 478 -7.21 -27.02 -16.08
N VAL A 479 -6.53 -27.75 -15.17
CA VAL A 479 -7.01 -27.93 -13.80
C VAL A 479 -6.05 -27.30 -12.79
N SER A 480 -6.62 -26.47 -11.92
CA SER A 480 -5.99 -25.87 -10.75
C SER A 480 -6.57 -26.53 -9.49
N TYR A 481 -5.74 -27.00 -8.56
CA TYR A 481 -6.22 -27.65 -7.33
C TYR A 481 -5.30 -27.45 -6.11
N LEU A 482 -5.90 -27.44 -4.92
CA LEU A 482 -5.20 -27.28 -3.63
C LEU A 482 -5.15 -28.59 -2.85
N THR A 483 -4.00 -28.90 -2.26
CA THR A 483 -3.82 -30.04 -1.36
C THR A 483 -3.26 -29.61 0.01
N LEU A 484 -3.64 -30.32 1.08
CA LEU A 484 -3.22 -30.02 2.47
C LEU A 484 -3.49 -28.58 2.92
N ARG A 485 -4.33 -27.85 2.19
CA ARG A 485 -4.67 -26.42 2.33
C ARG A 485 -3.57 -25.44 1.96
N ASP A 486 -2.32 -25.86 1.80
CA ASP A 486 -1.15 -25.00 1.62
C ASP A 486 -0.36 -25.23 0.32
N ARG A 487 -0.71 -26.26 -0.46
CA ARG A 487 0.03 -26.62 -1.67
C ARG A 487 -0.83 -26.56 -2.90
N TRP A 488 -0.46 -25.65 -3.79
CA TRP A 488 -1.22 -25.36 -4.98
C TRP A 488 -0.57 -25.94 -6.24
N TRP A 489 -1.37 -26.66 -7.02
CA TRP A 489 -0.96 -27.43 -8.17
C TRP A 489 -1.72 -26.99 -9.42
N ILE A 490 -1.02 -26.97 -10.56
CA ILE A 490 -1.59 -26.75 -11.88
C ILE A 490 -1.26 -27.95 -12.77
N ALA A 491 -2.23 -28.46 -13.52
CA ALA A 491 -2.02 -29.47 -14.54
C ALA A 491 -2.68 -29.05 -15.85
N LEU A 492 -1.87 -28.88 -16.90
CA LEU A 492 -2.33 -28.41 -18.22
C LEU A 492 -3.17 -29.48 -18.94
N GLY A 493 -4.24 -29.08 -19.60
CA GLY A 493 -5.12 -29.93 -20.38
C GLY A 493 -4.46 -30.39 -21.69
N ASN A 494 -4.67 -31.66 -22.05
CA ASN A 494 -4.25 -32.18 -23.37
C ASN A 494 -5.41 -32.22 -24.38
N GLY A 495 -6.58 -31.68 -24.02
CA GLY A 495 -7.74 -31.58 -24.92
C GLY A 495 -8.42 -32.90 -25.24
N ASP A 496 -8.12 -33.96 -24.48
CA ASP A 496 -8.79 -35.27 -24.56
C ASP A 496 -9.37 -35.70 -23.20
N GLY A 497 -9.54 -34.74 -22.28
CA GLY A 497 -9.93 -34.97 -20.89
C GLY A 497 -8.78 -35.45 -19.98
N SER A 498 -7.56 -35.62 -20.50
CA SER A 498 -6.35 -35.89 -19.70
C SER A 498 -5.53 -34.63 -19.47
N PHE A 499 -4.66 -34.69 -18.45
CA PHE A 499 -3.81 -33.57 -18.05
C PHE A 499 -2.33 -33.97 -18.07
N ALA A 500 -1.46 -33.01 -18.34
CA ALA A 500 -0.03 -33.11 -18.15
C ALA A 500 0.32 -33.36 -16.66
N PRO A 501 1.54 -33.85 -16.35
CA PRO A 501 1.97 -34.01 -14.96
C PRO A 501 1.82 -32.69 -14.18
N PRO A 502 1.15 -32.68 -13.01
CA PRO A 502 0.93 -31.46 -12.25
C PRO A 502 2.23 -30.81 -11.78
N VAL A 503 2.27 -29.48 -11.82
CA VAL A 503 3.37 -28.64 -11.36
C VAL A 503 2.95 -27.92 -10.07
N LEU A 504 3.75 -28.06 -9.02
CA LEU A 504 3.58 -27.32 -7.77
C LEU A 504 4.00 -25.87 -7.97
N ARG A 505 3.14 -24.92 -7.61
CA ARG A 505 3.35 -23.49 -7.82
C ARG A 505 3.65 -22.72 -6.55
N SER A 506 2.98 -23.06 -5.45
CA SER A 506 3.22 -22.42 -4.14
C SER A 506 3.14 -23.44 -3.00
N LEU A 507 3.91 -23.19 -1.94
CA LEU A 507 3.94 -23.93 -0.67
C LEU A 507 3.25 -23.16 0.48
N ASN A 508 2.68 -21.98 0.21
CA ASN A 508 2.00 -21.12 1.20
C ASN A 508 1.10 -20.13 0.44
N PRO A 509 -0.25 -20.30 0.45
CA PRO A 509 -1.12 -19.93 1.57
C PRO A 509 -1.93 -21.09 2.14
N THR A 510 -2.34 -21.02 3.40
CA THR A 510 -3.53 -21.73 3.88
C THR A 510 -4.79 -21.13 3.25
N ALA A 511 -5.14 -21.55 2.03
CA ALA A 511 -6.17 -20.89 1.24
C ALA A 511 -7.61 -21.39 1.53
N ALA A 512 -8.57 -20.47 1.60
CA ALA A 512 -9.98 -20.77 1.36
C ALA A 512 -10.34 -20.30 -0.06
N ASP A 513 -10.80 -21.23 -0.89
CA ASP A 513 -11.45 -20.98 -2.19
C ASP A 513 -10.71 -19.93 -3.07
N PRO A 514 -9.55 -20.28 -3.68
CA PRO A 514 -8.85 -19.39 -4.58
C PRO A 514 -9.74 -19.02 -5.77
N VAL A 515 -9.51 -17.88 -6.42
CA VAL A 515 -10.16 -17.47 -7.66
C VAL A 515 -9.11 -17.33 -8.75
N VAL A 516 -9.44 -17.84 -9.94
CA VAL A 516 -8.63 -17.71 -11.16
C VAL A 516 -9.37 -16.78 -12.11
N ALA A 517 -8.78 -15.63 -12.42
CA ALA A 517 -9.34 -14.63 -13.32
C ALA A 517 -8.23 -13.68 -13.82
N ASP A 518 -8.45 -12.97 -14.91
CA ASP A 518 -7.57 -11.89 -15.38
C ASP A 518 -7.87 -10.63 -14.55
N LEU A 519 -7.12 -10.42 -13.47
CA LEU A 519 -7.39 -9.38 -12.46
C LEU A 519 -6.61 -8.09 -12.75
N ASP A 520 -5.50 -8.19 -13.47
CA ASP A 520 -4.74 -7.03 -13.95
C ASP A 520 -5.00 -6.66 -15.42
N ALA A 521 -6.01 -7.29 -16.03
CA ALA A 521 -6.47 -7.04 -17.40
C ALA A 521 -5.35 -7.17 -18.45
N ASP A 522 -4.32 -7.99 -18.18
CA ASP A 522 -3.20 -8.20 -19.09
C ASP A 522 -3.49 -9.28 -20.17
N GLY A 523 -4.67 -9.90 -20.08
CA GLY A 523 -5.13 -10.96 -20.97
C GLY A 523 -4.68 -12.36 -20.56
N ARG A 524 -4.07 -12.51 -19.38
CA ARG A 524 -3.64 -13.78 -18.79
C ARG A 524 -4.40 -14.01 -17.50
N LEU A 525 -4.58 -15.28 -17.14
CA LEU A 525 -5.26 -15.59 -15.89
C LEU A 525 -4.30 -15.48 -14.70
N ASP A 526 -4.71 -14.68 -13.73
CA ASP A 526 -4.11 -14.52 -12.42
C ASP A 526 -4.80 -15.41 -11.39
N VAL A 527 -4.20 -15.50 -10.20
CA VAL A 527 -4.78 -16.20 -9.06
C VAL A 527 -4.83 -15.33 -7.82
N LEU A 528 -5.99 -15.36 -7.17
CA LEU A 528 -6.25 -14.67 -5.91
C LEU A 528 -6.62 -15.71 -4.85
N ALA A 529 -5.97 -15.68 -3.68
CA ALA A 529 -6.18 -16.68 -2.63
C ALA A 529 -6.31 -16.03 -1.25
N GLY A 530 -7.47 -16.22 -0.59
CA GLY A 530 -7.69 -15.75 0.77
C GLY A 530 -7.02 -16.67 1.80
N HIS A 531 -6.30 -16.11 2.77
CA HIS A 531 -5.66 -16.89 3.83
C HIS A 531 -6.62 -17.21 5.00
N ARG A 532 -6.49 -18.41 5.58
CA ARG A 532 -7.29 -18.86 6.74
C ARG A 532 -6.66 -18.52 8.10
N ASP A 533 -5.34 -18.32 8.13
CA ASP A 533 -4.58 -18.06 9.36
C ASP A 533 -4.05 -16.61 9.42
N THR A 534 -4.18 -15.86 8.33
CA THR A 534 -3.76 -14.46 8.22
C THR A 534 -4.81 -13.68 7.47
N PRO A 535 -4.92 -12.36 7.68
CA PRO A 535 -6.02 -11.58 7.13
C PRO A 535 -5.69 -11.01 5.74
N PHE A 536 -4.73 -11.63 5.04
CA PHE A 536 -4.28 -11.23 3.71
C PHE A 536 -5.01 -12.00 2.61
N VAL A 537 -5.15 -11.35 1.46
CA VAL A 537 -5.44 -12.01 0.19
C VAL A 537 -4.16 -12.03 -0.64
N ALA A 538 -3.69 -13.19 -1.05
CA ALA A 538 -2.50 -13.32 -1.89
C ALA A 538 -2.89 -13.19 -3.38
N PHE A 539 -2.28 -12.24 -4.07
CA PHE A 539 -2.37 -12.09 -5.53
C PHE A 539 -1.14 -12.72 -6.21
N TYR A 540 -1.38 -13.52 -7.24
CA TYR A 540 -0.37 -14.20 -8.05
C TYR A 540 -0.59 -13.84 -9.52
N ARG A 541 0.27 -12.97 -10.08
CA ARG A 541 0.20 -12.57 -11.49
C ARG A 541 0.53 -13.72 -12.44
N GLY A 542 -0.28 -13.88 -13.48
CA GLY A 542 -0.12 -14.79 -14.62
C GLY A 542 1.07 -14.46 -15.51
N LEU A 543 2.11 -15.29 -15.54
CA LEU A 543 3.21 -15.14 -16.51
C LEU A 543 2.99 -15.95 -17.80
N GLY A 544 1.86 -16.67 -17.89
CA GLY A 544 1.50 -17.56 -18.97
C GLY A 544 2.05 -18.98 -18.77
N GLY A 545 1.34 -19.98 -19.30
CA GLY A 545 1.70 -21.37 -19.05
C GLY A 545 1.40 -21.77 -17.61
N THR A 546 2.28 -22.61 -17.05
CA THR A 546 2.33 -22.86 -15.61
C THR A 546 3.32 -21.94 -14.91
N GLU A 547 3.48 -20.67 -15.32
CA GLU A 547 4.35 -19.68 -14.64
C GLU A 547 3.53 -18.52 -14.06
N LEU A 548 4.02 -17.95 -12.95
CA LEU A 548 3.39 -16.90 -12.13
C LEU A 548 4.52 -16.11 -11.50
N ALA A 549 4.31 -14.81 -11.30
CA ALA A 549 5.18 -13.99 -10.48
C ALA A 549 4.89 -14.25 -8.99
N ASP A 550 5.89 -14.02 -8.13
CA ASP A 550 5.73 -14.15 -6.68
C ASP A 550 4.70 -13.13 -6.12
N VAL A 551 4.24 -13.43 -4.90
CA VAL A 551 3.06 -12.89 -4.22
C VAL A 551 3.13 -11.41 -3.91
N ASP A 552 2.11 -10.65 -4.33
CA ASP A 552 1.72 -9.42 -3.64
C ASP A 552 0.71 -9.80 -2.55
N LEU A 553 1.09 -9.62 -1.27
CA LEU A 553 0.20 -9.87 -0.13
C LEU A 553 -0.71 -8.66 0.02
N LEU A 554 -1.95 -8.74 -0.45
CA LEU A 554 -2.89 -7.65 -0.33
C LEU A 554 -3.35 -7.53 1.13
N PRO A 555 -3.10 -6.39 1.75
CA PRO A 555 -3.50 -6.16 3.12
C PRO A 555 -4.89 -5.53 3.16
N THR A 556 -5.67 -5.77 4.22
CA THR A 556 -7.00 -5.17 4.37
C THR A 556 -7.25 -4.24 5.60
N GLN A 557 -6.29 -3.79 6.43
CA GLN A 557 -6.52 -2.87 7.60
C GLN A 557 -5.29 -2.06 8.10
N ILE A 558 -5.47 -0.75 8.40
CA ILE A 558 -4.54 0.19 9.09
C ILE A 558 -5.30 0.91 10.23
N PHE A 559 -4.65 1.21 11.38
CA PHE A 559 -5.23 2.01 12.49
C PHE A 559 -4.48 3.34 12.73
N PRO A 560 -4.71 4.39 11.92
CA PRO A 560 -4.02 5.66 12.05
C PRO A 560 -4.49 6.47 13.27
N PHE A 561 -3.54 7.05 14.00
CA PHE A 561 -3.80 7.98 15.12
C PHE A 561 -3.27 9.39 14.85
N ALA A 562 -2.27 9.50 13.97
CA ALA A 562 -1.72 10.77 13.51
C ALA A 562 -1.60 10.72 11.99
N THR A 563 -1.43 11.88 11.37
CA THR A 563 -1.21 12.01 9.92
C THR A 563 -0.34 13.23 9.64
N ALA A 564 0.41 13.20 8.54
CA ALA A 564 1.18 14.34 8.06
C ALA A 564 1.18 14.41 6.54
N ALA A 565 1.11 15.63 6.03
CA ALA A 565 1.35 15.98 4.64
C ALA A 565 2.82 16.36 4.46
N VAL A 566 3.53 15.70 3.54
CA VAL A 566 4.95 15.94 3.26
C VAL A 566 5.28 15.44 1.86
N ASP A 567 6.06 16.19 1.07
CA ASP A 567 6.55 15.73 -0.23
C ASP A 567 7.77 14.82 -0.04
N LEU A 568 7.54 13.50 0.10
CA LEU A 568 8.59 12.51 0.38
C LEU A 568 9.46 12.21 -0.84
N ASN A 569 8.95 12.50 -2.03
CA ASN A 569 9.56 12.09 -3.29
C ASN A 569 10.12 13.28 -4.11
N LEU A 570 9.92 14.51 -3.61
CA LEU A 570 10.36 15.78 -4.16
C LEU A 570 9.76 16.11 -5.54
N ASP A 571 8.53 15.66 -5.81
CA ASP A 571 7.80 15.95 -7.06
C ASP A 571 6.93 17.21 -6.97
N GLY A 572 6.80 17.79 -5.78
CA GLY A 572 6.03 19.00 -5.50
C GLY A 572 4.57 18.74 -5.11
N ALA A 573 4.08 17.50 -5.13
CA ALA A 573 2.78 17.11 -4.59
C ALA A 573 2.94 16.65 -3.13
N PRO A 574 2.07 17.08 -2.19
CA PRO A 574 2.12 16.57 -0.84
C PRO A 574 1.72 15.07 -0.77
N ASP A 575 2.56 14.25 -0.15
CA ASP A 575 2.28 12.86 0.18
C ASP A 575 1.68 12.75 1.60
N LEU A 576 1.01 11.64 1.91
CA LEU A 576 0.41 11.38 3.21
C LEU A 576 1.15 10.27 3.97
N VAL A 577 1.43 10.50 5.25
CA VAL A 577 2.05 9.52 6.15
C VAL A 577 1.09 9.11 7.26
N LEU A 578 0.83 7.81 7.37
CA LEU A 578 -0.12 7.21 8.31
C LEU A 578 0.59 6.21 9.25
N PRO A 579 1.02 6.63 10.45
CA PRO A 579 1.48 5.72 11.50
C PRO A 579 0.32 4.95 12.14
N ASP A 580 0.45 3.61 12.18
CA ASP A 580 -0.52 2.70 12.77
C ASP A 580 -0.20 2.42 14.25
N VAL A 581 -1.14 2.75 15.15
CA VAL A 581 -0.95 2.61 16.60
C VAL A 581 -1.13 1.19 17.10
N ALA A 582 -1.91 0.37 16.39
CA ALA A 582 -2.13 -1.02 16.74
C ALA A 582 -1.01 -1.94 16.22
N SER A 583 -0.18 -1.44 15.32
CA SER A 583 0.97 -2.15 14.77
C SER A 583 2.26 -1.35 14.96
N THR A 584 3.32 -1.77 14.27
CA THR A 584 4.58 -1.03 14.19
C THR A 584 4.74 -0.32 12.85
N THR A 585 3.70 -0.31 12.02
CA THR A 585 3.80 0.07 10.61
C THR A 585 3.51 1.55 10.42
N VAL A 586 4.31 2.18 9.59
CA VAL A 586 4.08 3.52 9.06
C VAL A 586 3.85 3.35 7.58
N SER A 587 2.65 3.67 7.12
CA SER A 587 2.28 3.57 5.70
C SER A 587 2.37 4.93 5.05
N THR A 588 2.84 4.96 3.81
CA THR A 588 2.95 6.19 3.02
C THR A 588 2.03 6.13 1.80
N TYR A 589 1.55 7.28 1.37
CA TYR A 589 0.67 7.43 0.22
C TYR A 589 1.16 8.60 -0.62
N LEU A 590 1.68 8.32 -1.81
CA LEU A 590 2.27 9.34 -2.67
C LEU A 590 1.17 10.08 -3.43
N GLY A 591 1.13 11.40 -3.27
CA GLY A 591 0.19 12.29 -3.92
C GLY A 591 0.47 12.40 -5.41
N ASP A 592 -0.57 12.55 -6.23
CA ASP A 592 -0.42 12.84 -7.66
C ASP A 592 -0.53 14.33 -8.00
N GLY A 593 -0.85 15.16 -7.00
CA GLY A 593 -1.05 16.60 -7.13
C GLY A 593 -2.38 16.99 -7.77
N GLU A 594 -3.33 16.05 -7.88
CA GLU A 594 -4.71 16.29 -8.34
C GLU A 594 -5.72 15.78 -7.28
N GLY A 595 -5.28 15.66 -6.02
CA GLY A 595 -6.04 15.12 -4.89
C GLY A 595 -6.08 13.57 -4.82
N GLY A 596 -5.42 12.88 -5.75
CA GLY A 596 -5.29 11.43 -5.77
C GLY A 596 -4.04 10.94 -5.02
N PHE A 597 -4.10 9.71 -4.52
CA PHE A 597 -2.99 9.08 -3.81
C PHE A 597 -2.73 7.65 -4.30
N SER A 598 -1.45 7.31 -4.41
CA SER A 598 -0.99 5.96 -4.70
C SER A 598 -0.28 5.37 -3.49
N ALA A 599 -0.40 4.07 -3.24
CA ALA A 599 0.26 3.45 -2.09
C ALA A 599 1.78 3.53 -2.23
N GLY A 600 2.43 4.13 -1.24
CA GLY A 600 3.88 4.18 -1.09
C GLY A 600 4.42 2.95 -0.34
N ALA A 601 5.65 3.06 0.18
CA ALA A 601 6.28 2.00 0.94
C ALA A 601 5.87 2.03 2.42
N ASP A 602 5.96 0.87 3.07
CA ASP A 602 5.82 0.74 4.52
C ASP A 602 7.13 0.72 5.26
N PHE A 603 7.09 1.24 6.48
CA PHE A 603 8.22 1.31 7.36
C PHE A 603 7.88 0.87 8.77
N VAL A 604 8.91 0.50 9.53
CA VAL A 604 8.75 0.10 10.93
C VAL A 604 9.00 1.31 11.82
N GLY A 605 7.94 1.88 12.38
CA GLY A 605 7.93 3.03 13.29
C GLY A 605 7.93 2.69 14.79
N GLY A 606 7.75 1.41 15.16
CA GLY A 606 7.75 0.94 16.55
C GLY A 606 6.36 0.74 17.16
N GLU A 607 6.27 0.01 18.28
CA GLU A 607 4.98 -0.34 18.91
C GLU A 607 4.34 0.85 19.65
N GLU A 608 3.02 1.01 19.50
CA GLU A 608 2.20 2.03 20.15
C GLU A 608 2.74 3.45 19.88
N MET A 609 2.65 3.88 18.62
CA MET A 609 2.99 5.25 18.22
C MET A 609 1.91 6.22 18.69
N HIS A 610 2.30 7.45 19.06
CA HIS A 610 1.36 8.45 19.61
C HIS A 610 1.41 9.78 18.89
N SER A 611 2.51 10.11 18.24
CA SER A 611 2.71 11.38 17.56
C SER A 611 3.75 11.21 16.48
N LEU A 612 3.64 12.02 15.43
CA LEU A 612 4.65 12.13 14.37
C LEU A 612 5.04 13.60 14.22
N GLU A 613 6.27 13.84 13.81
CA GLU A 613 6.82 15.13 13.42
C GLU A 613 7.60 14.96 12.11
N VAL A 614 7.49 15.94 11.21
CA VAL A 614 8.24 15.99 9.95
C VAL A 614 9.31 17.09 10.06
N ALA A 615 10.57 16.75 9.81
CA ALA A 615 11.68 17.70 9.75
C ALA A 615 12.92 17.07 9.09
N ASP A 616 13.72 17.85 8.38
CA ASP A 616 15.10 17.49 7.97
C ASP A 616 16.02 17.40 9.21
N VAL A 617 16.02 16.24 9.87
CA VAL A 617 16.74 15.99 11.12
C VAL A 617 18.23 15.76 10.86
N ASP A 618 18.58 15.19 9.72
CA ASP A 618 19.97 14.90 9.38
C ASP A 618 20.72 16.02 8.64
N GLY A 619 19.99 17.01 8.12
CA GLY A 619 20.48 18.22 7.47
C GLY A 619 20.85 18.00 6.01
N ASP A 620 20.29 16.99 5.34
CA ASP A 620 20.57 16.69 3.94
C ASP A 620 19.63 17.41 2.95
N GLY A 621 18.60 18.09 3.47
CA GLY A 621 17.61 18.84 2.70
C GLY A 621 16.40 18.01 2.26
N ILE A 622 16.24 16.80 2.78
CA ILE A 622 15.09 15.92 2.61
C ILE A 622 14.38 15.82 3.96
N ASP A 623 13.06 15.86 3.96
CA ASP A 623 12.30 15.74 5.20
C ASP A 623 12.37 14.32 5.77
N ASP A 624 12.67 14.22 7.07
CA ASP A 624 12.66 12.99 7.85
C ASP A 624 11.38 12.89 8.70
N LEU A 625 11.06 11.67 9.15
CA LEU A 625 9.95 11.43 10.07
C LEU A 625 10.47 11.07 11.47
N ALA A 626 10.05 11.81 12.49
CA ALA A 626 10.27 11.46 13.89
C ALA A 626 8.97 11.00 14.55
N LEU A 627 8.98 9.82 15.17
CA LEU A 627 7.81 9.20 15.78
C LEU A 627 8.02 8.97 17.28
N ALA A 628 7.09 9.45 18.09
CA ALA A 628 7.00 9.11 19.50
C ALA A 628 6.31 7.75 19.67
N TYR A 629 6.93 6.84 20.42
CA TYR A 629 6.41 5.49 20.66
C TYR A 629 6.63 5.05 22.11
N ARG A 630 6.05 3.91 22.52
CA ARG A 630 6.04 3.43 23.92
C ARG A 630 7.39 3.40 24.62
N LEU A 631 8.52 3.33 23.93
CA LEU A 631 9.83 3.24 24.59
C LEU A 631 10.81 4.30 24.13
N GLY A 632 10.39 5.31 23.38
CA GLY A 632 11.35 6.21 22.76
C GLY A 632 10.82 7.14 21.67
N VAL A 633 11.78 7.67 20.92
CA VAL A 633 11.56 8.26 19.59
C VAL A 633 12.28 7.41 18.56
N VAL A 634 11.66 7.14 17.42
CA VAL A 634 12.36 6.64 16.23
C VAL A 634 12.41 7.74 15.17
N VAL A 635 13.53 7.86 14.48
CA VAL A 635 13.70 8.73 13.32
C VAL A 635 13.83 7.84 12.09
N LEU A 636 13.08 8.15 11.05
CA LEU A 636 13.11 7.53 9.74
C LEU A 636 13.66 8.59 8.76
N PRO A 637 14.95 8.54 8.40
CA PRO A 637 15.51 9.53 7.50
C PRO A 637 14.95 9.39 6.10
N GLY A 638 14.59 10.49 5.44
CA GLY A 638 14.06 10.49 4.08
C GLY A 638 15.09 9.97 3.07
N ASP A 639 14.60 9.36 1.98
CA ASP A 639 15.44 9.02 0.83
C ASP A 639 15.22 9.94 -0.39
N GLY A 640 14.20 10.81 -0.32
CA GLY A 640 13.81 11.75 -1.38
C GLY A 640 13.23 11.08 -2.62
N LEU A 641 12.81 9.82 -2.51
CA LEU A 641 12.22 9.02 -3.59
C LEU A 641 10.85 8.45 -3.21
N GLY A 642 10.26 8.93 -2.12
CA GLY A 642 9.01 8.43 -1.54
C GLY A 642 9.20 7.36 -0.46
N GLY A 643 10.43 7.19 0.07
CA GLY A 643 10.73 6.22 1.11
C GLY A 643 11.67 6.74 2.20
N PHE A 644 12.01 5.86 3.13
CA PHE A 644 12.92 6.16 4.24
C PHE A 644 14.09 5.18 4.31
N GLN A 645 15.20 5.68 4.85
CA GLN A 645 16.38 4.91 5.20
C GLN A 645 16.15 4.07 6.47
N ALA A 646 17.20 3.38 6.92
CA ALA A 646 17.12 2.55 8.11
C ALA A 646 16.74 3.39 9.36
N PRO A 647 15.77 2.93 10.18
CA PRO A 647 15.32 3.68 11.35
C PRO A 647 16.44 3.85 12.38
N VAL A 648 16.50 5.03 12.98
CA VAL A 648 17.38 5.38 14.10
C VAL A 648 16.55 5.47 15.37
N VAL A 649 16.76 4.52 16.29
CA VAL A 649 15.94 4.38 17.50
C VAL A 649 16.62 4.99 18.72
N HIS A 650 15.89 5.86 19.43
CA HIS A 650 16.31 6.49 20.68
C HIS A 650 15.40 6.08 21.84
N THR A 651 15.89 5.20 22.70
CA THR A 651 15.09 4.66 23.81
C THR A 651 15.16 5.52 25.07
N PHE A 652 14.04 5.67 25.77
CA PHE A 652 13.94 6.26 27.11
C PHE A 652 13.56 5.21 28.17
N ALA A 653 13.45 5.66 29.43
CA ALA A 653 12.99 4.83 30.54
C ALA A 653 11.45 4.87 30.72
N PHE A 654 10.76 5.72 29.97
CA PHE A 654 9.33 5.99 30.03
C PHE A 654 8.79 6.23 28.62
N ASP A 655 7.48 6.13 28.48
CA ASP A 655 6.78 6.21 27.21
C ASP A 655 6.77 7.65 26.68
N ALA A 656 6.98 7.81 25.37
CA ALA A 656 6.94 9.12 24.73
C ALA A 656 5.55 9.35 24.13
N SER A 657 4.87 10.42 24.56
CA SER A 657 3.51 10.74 24.10
C SER A 657 3.50 11.65 22.87
N SER A 658 4.47 12.56 22.76
CA SER A 658 4.58 13.47 21.62
C SER A 658 6.04 13.87 21.38
N VAL A 659 6.37 14.25 20.15
CA VAL A 659 7.70 14.67 19.71
C VAL A 659 7.59 15.95 18.88
N ALA A 660 8.61 16.80 18.97
CA ALA A 660 8.77 18.00 18.14
C ALA A 660 10.25 18.18 17.79
N ALA A 661 10.53 18.81 16.65
CA ALA A 661 11.88 19.06 16.15
C ALA A 661 12.18 20.56 16.03
N GLY A 662 13.44 20.95 16.24
CA GLY A 662 13.88 22.34 16.06
C GLY A 662 15.27 22.61 16.61
N ASP A 663 15.93 23.68 16.15
CA ASP A 663 17.24 24.10 16.64
C ASP A 663 17.13 24.82 18.00
N LEU A 664 17.06 24.03 19.08
CA LEU A 664 16.85 24.53 20.45
C LEU A 664 18.09 25.22 21.02
N ASN A 665 19.25 25.04 20.40
CA ASN A 665 20.52 25.55 20.91
C ASN A 665 21.15 26.66 20.04
N GLY A 666 20.64 26.87 18.82
CA GLY A 666 21.04 27.91 17.89
C GLY A 666 22.31 27.59 17.10
N ASP A 667 22.67 26.31 16.94
CA ASP A 667 23.86 25.87 16.20
C ASP A 667 23.59 25.50 14.73
N GLY A 668 22.34 25.58 14.31
CA GLY A 668 21.87 25.24 12.96
C GLY A 668 21.72 23.73 12.73
N ILE A 669 21.74 22.92 13.77
CA ILE A 669 21.46 21.49 13.73
C ILE A 669 20.12 21.26 14.43
N VAL A 670 19.27 20.43 13.82
CA VAL A 670 17.97 20.09 14.40
C VAL A 670 18.16 19.27 15.69
N ASP A 671 17.56 19.74 16.78
CA ASP A 671 17.38 18.99 18.03
C ASP A 671 15.95 18.38 18.05
N MET A 672 15.69 17.43 18.95
CA MET A 672 14.35 16.92 19.21
C MET A 672 13.98 17.02 20.69
N ALA A 673 12.70 17.24 20.96
CA ALA A 673 12.13 17.16 22.29
C ALA A 673 10.92 16.22 22.30
N ALA A 674 10.79 15.39 23.34
CA ALA A 674 9.69 14.46 23.49
C ALA A 674 9.07 14.51 24.89
N THR A 675 7.75 14.46 25.00
CA THR A 675 7.05 14.42 26.29
C THR A 675 7.01 13.01 26.84
N LEU A 676 7.28 12.86 28.14
CA LEU A 676 7.26 11.59 28.86
C LEU A 676 6.10 11.62 29.87
N ASP A 677 4.99 11.01 29.50
CA ASP A 677 3.69 11.18 30.14
C ASP A 677 3.68 10.76 31.63
N THR A 678 4.21 9.58 31.94
CA THR A 678 4.25 8.96 33.27
C THR A 678 5.39 9.49 34.14
N ALA A 679 6.34 10.21 33.53
CA ALA A 679 7.49 10.81 34.20
C ALA A 679 7.30 12.29 34.54
N ASP A 680 6.25 12.93 34.04
CA ASP A 680 6.02 14.39 34.13
C ASP A 680 7.23 15.21 33.63
N GLN A 681 7.87 14.73 32.57
CA GLN A 681 9.13 15.25 32.04
C GLN A 681 9.10 15.47 30.53
N VAL A 682 10.01 16.30 30.05
CA VAL A 682 10.40 16.37 28.63
C VAL A 682 11.80 15.79 28.50
N ALA A 683 12.00 14.91 27.52
CA ALA A 683 13.29 14.45 27.05
C ALA A 683 13.81 15.35 25.93
N LEU A 684 15.07 15.75 26.01
CA LEU A 684 15.79 16.53 25.02
C LEU A 684 16.89 15.67 24.39
N LEU A 685 16.86 15.56 23.07
CA LEU A 685 17.83 14.87 22.24
C LEU A 685 18.54 15.94 21.42
N ARG A 686 19.78 16.25 21.81
CA ARG A 686 20.58 17.24 21.09
C ARG A 686 21.17 16.67 19.80
N GLY A 687 20.94 17.34 18.69
CA GLY A 687 21.51 17.02 17.39
C GLY A 687 23.02 17.17 17.40
N LEU A 688 23.70 16.25 16.71
CA LEU A 688 25.14 16.25 16.49
C LEU A 688 25.48 16.37 14.98
N GLY A 689 24.45 16.45 14.13
CA GLY A 689 24.51 16.49 12.67
C GLY A 689 24.51 15.10 12.03
N GLY A 690 23.98 15.00 10.79
CA GLY A 690 23.90 13.75 10.04
C GLY A 690 23.04 12.68 10.74
N GLY A 691 21.96 13.11 11.41
CA GLY A 691 20.96 12.25 12.05
C GLY A 691 21.41 11.66 13.40
N ALA A 692 22.60 12.04 13.89
CA ALA A 692 23.11 11.58 15.16
C ALA A 692 22.65 12.48 16.32
N PHE A 693 22.27 11.87 17.45
CA PHE A 693 21.90 12.59 18.66
C PHE A 693 22.80 12.27 19.85
N ALA A 694 22.96 13.24 20.74
CA ALA A 694 23.56 13.06 22.05
C ALA A 694 22.69 12.15 22.94
N ALA A 695 23.26 11.69 24.05
CA ALA A 695 22.50 10.97 25.06
C ALA A 695 21.33 11.85 25.57
N PRO A 696 20.09 11.32 25.65
CA PRO A 696 18.95 12.09 26.09
C PRO A 696 19.14 12.66 27.50
N SER A 697 18.72 13.90 27.69
CA SER A 697 18.60 14.54 29.01
C SER A 697 17.15 14.89 29.28
N THR A 698 16.72 14.91 30.54
CA THR A 698 15.32 15.25 30.87
C THR A 698 15.22 16.43 31.83
N PHE A 699 14.10 17.14 31.75
CA PHE A 699 13.74 18.23 32.66
C PHE A 699 12.23 18.18 32.99
N PRO A 700 11.81 18.66 34.18
CA PRO A 700 10.42 18.60 34.62
C PRO A 700 9.55 19.60 33.85
N THR A 701 8.30 19.22 33.61
CA THR A 701 7.26 20.11 33.05
C THR A 701 6.04 20.15 33.97
N GLY A 702 4.82 20.01 33.45
CA GLY A 702 3.61 19.68 34.22
C GLY A 702 3.28 18.19 34.22
N ALA A 703 2.29 17.80 35.03
CA ALA A 703 1.83 16.43 35.16
C ALA A 703 1.09 15.91 33.91
N ALA A 704 1.37 14.66 33.52
CA ALA A 704 0.84 13.96 32.35
C ALA A 704 0.91 14.82 31.07
N PRO A 705 2.11 15.13 30.56
CA PRO A 705 2.26 15.87 29.32
C PRO A 705 1.79 15.05 28.10
N SER A 706 0.97 15.65 27.24
CA SER A 706 0.31 14.98 26.11
C SER A 706 0.82 15.42 24.73
N ALA A 707 1.10 16.72 24.54
CA ALA A 707 1.65 17.26 23.29
C ALA A 707 2.77 18.27 23.52
N ILE A 708 3.63 18.45 22.51
CA ILE A 708 4.77 19.38 22.51
C ILE A 708 4.87 20.14 21.18
N ARG A 709 5.30 21.41 21.24
CA ARG A 709 5.65 22.25 20.10
C ARG A 709 6.92 23.04 20.38
N ILE A 710 7.70 23.30 19.34
CA ILE A 710 8.91 24.13 19.38
C ILE A 710 8.68 25.37 18.52
N ARG A 711 8.76 26.56 19.14
CA ARG A 711 8.63 27.84 18.44
C ARG A 711 9.25 28.96 19.28
N ASP A 712 9.80 29.98 18.64
CA ASP A 712 10.17 31.24 19.30
C ASP A 712 8.90 32.03 19.65
N LEU A 713 8.41 31.90 20.89
CA LEU A 713 7.13 32.45 21.36
C LEU A 713 7.27 33.90 21.85
N ASP A 714 8.49 34.35 22.20
CA ASP A 714 8.74 35.72 22.62
C ASP A 714 9.51 36.58 21.61
N GLN A 715 9.84 35.99 20.46
CA GLN A 715 10.56 36.60 19.34
C GLN A 715 11.96 37.10 19.70
N ASP A 716 12.63 36.44 20.65
CA ASP A 716 14.00 36.80 21.05
C ASP A 716 15.08 36.16 20.16
N GLY A 717 14.68 35.29 19.22
CA GLY A 717 15.55 34.56 18.30
C GLY A 717 16.00 33.20 18.85
N HIS A 718 15.43 32.75 19.96
CA HIS A 718 15.66 31.42 20.53
C HIS A 718 14.38 30.59 20.52
N GLN A 719 14.50 29.31 20.17
CA GLN A 719 13.35 28.42 20.19
C GLN A 719 12.91 28.11 21.63
N ASP A 720 11.62 28.22 21.90
CA ASP A 720 10.97 27.85 23.15
C ASP A 720 10.26 26.50 23.02
N ILE A 721 9.91 25.89 24.17
CA ILE A 721 9.11 24.66 24.21
C ILE A 721 7.76 24.94 24.86
N LEU A 722 6.68 24.63 24.14
CA LEU A 722 5.31 24.62 24.65
C LEU A 722 4.85 23.18 24.88
N VAL A 723 4.22 22.91 26.03
CA VAL A 723 3.71 21.58 26.40
C VAL A 723 2.28 21.67 26.90
N SER A 724 1.38 20.82 26.42
CA SER A 724 0.10 20.55 27.11
C SER A 724 0.35 19.59 28.26
N ALA A 725 0.04 20.02 29.48
CA ALA A 725 0.09 19.19 30.67
C ALA A 725 -1.34 18.84 31.09
N ALA A 726 -1.88 17.78 30.47
CA ALA A 726 -3.26 17.33 30.66
C ALA A 726 -3.61 17.12 32.14
N GLY A 727 -2.73 16.45 32.88
CA GLY A 727 -2.91 16.17 34.31
C GLY A 727 -2.82 17.42 35.20
N SER A 728 -2.19 18.49 34.71
CA SER A 728 -2.13 19.80 35.40
C SER A 728 -3.22 20.78 34.96
N ALA A 729 -4.01 20.43 33.94
CA ALA A 729 -5.01 21.30 33.33
C ALA A 729 -4.41 22.67 32.90
N SER A 730 -3.20 22.63 32.33
CA SER A 730 -2.43 23.83 31.98
C SER A 730 -1.57 23.63 30.73
N LEU A 731 -1.28 24.72 30.03
CA LEU A 731 -0.14 24.79 29.11
C LEU A 731 1.12 25.20 29.89
N VAL A 732 2.27 24.64 29.53
CA VAL A 732 3.56 24.93 30.18
C VAL A 732 4.55 25.42 29.12
N VAL A 733 5.09 26.60 29.32
CA VAL A 733 6.10 27.22 28.46
C VAL A 733 7.48 27.16 29.12
N HIS A 734 8.45 26.62 28.40
CA HIS A 734 9.87 26.65 28.77
C HIS A 734 10.60 27.61 27.84
N TRP A 735 10.89 28.81 28.34
CA TRP A 735 11.57 29.82 27.53
C TRP A 735 13.03 29.45 27.27
N GLY A 736 13.44 29.43 26.01
CA GLY A 736 14.81 29.28 25.56
C GLY A 736 15.67 30.43 26.10
N LEU A 737 16.89 30.10 26.51
CA LEU A 737 17.90 31.08 26.94
C LEU A 737 19.07 31.19 25.95
N GLY A 738 18.98 30.47 24.83
CA GLY A 738 20.08 30.23 23.89
C GLY A 738 21.05 29.15 24.39
N GLY A 739 21.67 28.40 23.46
CA GLY A 739 22.64 27.35 23.79
C GLY A 739 22.06 26.06 24.38
N GLY A 740 20.73 25.88 24.31
CA GLY A 740 20.03 24.66 24.71
C GLY A 740 19.63 24.60 26.19
N ASP A 741 19.73 25.72 26.91
CA ASP A 741 19.23 25.87 28.29
C ASP A 741 17.86 26.56 28.29
N PHE A 742 17.00 26.17 29.23
CA PHE A 742 15.66 26.74 29.41
C PHE A 742 15.50 27.44 30.76
N SER A 743 14.65 28.45 30.79
CA SER A 743 14.27 29.17 32.01
C SER A 743 13.36 28.31 32.92
N ALA A 744 12.97 28.87 34.07
CA ALA A 744 11.94 28.22 34.88
C ALA A 744 10.59 28.18 34.14
N PRO A 745 9.85 27.06 34.15
CA PRO A 745 8.63 26.92 33.39
C PRO A 745 7.55 27.91 33.85
N MET A 746 6.81 28.44 32.88
CA MET A 746 5.62 29.24 33.09
C MET A 746 4.37 28.39 32.80
N SER A 747 3.45 28.32 33.75
CA SER A 747 2.17 27.61 33.55
C SER A 747 1.03 28.58 33.29
N ILE A 748 0.26 28.30 32.25
CA ILE A 748 -0.96 29.01 31.85
C ILE A 748 -2.13 28.09 32.19
N ALA A 749 -2.98 28.53 33.13
CA ALA A 749 -4.11 27.73 33.57
C ALA A 749 -5.21 27.70 32.51
N ILE A 750 -5.51 26.50 31.98
CA ILE A 750 -6.64 26.25 31.08
C ILE A 750 -7.87 25.84 31.90
N GLY A 751 -7.67 25.10 33.00
CA GLY A 751 -8.75 24.72 33.92
C GLY A 751 -9.48 23.42 33.57
N ALA A 752 -9.15 22.83 32.41
CA ALA A 752 -9.47 21.45 32.03
C ALA A 752 -8.26 20.86 31.29
N ALA A 753 -8.24 19.55 31.06
CA ALA A 753 -7.11 18.85 30.46
C ALA A 753 -6.96 19.20 28.96
N PRO A 754 -5.91 19.95 28.55
CA PRO A 754 -5.58 20.10 27.13
C PRO A 754 -4.95 18.82 26.59
N ASP A 755 -5.20 18.50 25.31
CA ASP A 755 -4.65 17.31 24.65
C ASP A 755 -3.63 17.70 23.58
N SER A 756 -4.10 18.19 22.42
CA SER A 756 -3.29 18.80 21.36
C SER A 756 -3.11 20.30 21.53
N ILE A 757 -2.03 20.83 20.95
CA ILE A 757 -1.65 22.24 20.99
C ILE A 757 -1.13 22.69 19.63
N GLU A 758 -1.35 23.96 19.31
CA GLU A 758 -0.83 24.60 18.10
C GLU A 758 -0.49 26.08 18.37
N THR A 759 0.23 26.72 17.44
CA THR A 759 0.61 28.13 17.57
C THR A 759 0.38 28.91 16.28
N GLY A 760 -0.07 30.15 16.37
CA GLY A 760 -0.35 31.00 15.21
C GLY A 760 -0.57 32.45 15.62
N ASP A 761 -0.43 33.40 14.69
CA ASP A 761 -0.76 34.81 14.92
C ASP A 761 -2.24 35.03 14.53
N LEU A 762 -3.14 34.91 15.50
CA LEU A 762 -4.60 34.93 15.29
C LEU A 762 -5.16 36.36 15.31
N ASP A 763 -4.41 37.33 15.81
CA ASP A 763 -4.81 38.74 15.92
C ASP A 763 -3.96 39.72 15.08
N GLY A 764 -3.02 39.18 14.30
CA GLY A 764 -2.22 39.92 13.33
C GLY A 764 -1.22 40.89 13.97
N ASP A 765 -0.92 40.74 15.26
CA ASP A 765 0.01 41.61 15.99
C ASP A 765 1.48 41.18 15.82
N GLY A 766 1.70 40.04 15.16
CA GLY A 766 2.99 39.46 14.87
C GLY A 766 3.51 38.54 15.97
N LEU A 767 2.85 38.40 17.11
CA LEU A 767 3.25 37.52 18.22
C LEU A 767 2.54 36.16 18.11
N PRO A 768 3.22 35.05 18.45
CA PRO A 768 2.55 33.75 18.49
C PRO A 768 1.51 33.65 19.62
N ASP A 769 0.29 33.29 19.24
CA ASP A 769 -0.78 32.87 20.13
C ASP A 769 -0.77 31.36 20.33
N LEU A 770 -1.44 30.90 21.40
CA LEU A 770 -1.53 29.48 21.75
C LEU A 770 -2.94 28.97 21.54
N ILE A 771 -3.03 27.79 20.93
CA ILE A 771 -4.29 27.08 20.68
C ILE A 771 -4.19 25.72 21.37
N ALA A 772 -5.27 25.25 21.99
CA ALA A 772 -5.33 23.92 22.57
C ALA A 772 -6.71 23.27 22.42
N ALA A 773 -6.75 22.00 22.01
CA ALA A 773 -7.96 21.21 22.12
C ALA A 773 -8.17 20.79 23.58
N VAL A 774 -9.40 20.90 24.08
CA VAL A 774 -9.76 20.59 25.47
C VAL A 774 -10.88 19.53 25.47
N PRO A 775 -10.55 18.24 25.29
CA PRO A 775 -11.53 17.19 25.01
C PRO A 775 -12.66 17.13 26.05
N SER A 776 -12.29 17.12 27.33
CA SER A 776 -13.23 17.01 28.45
C SER A 776 -14.19 18.21 28.60
N ALA A 777 -13.90 19.32 27.93
CA ALA A 777 -14.73 20.52 27.93
C ALA A 777 -15.51 20.71 26.62
N SER A 778 -15.30 19.87 25.60
CA SER A 778 -15.84 20.03 24.24
C SER A 778 -15.51 21.42 23.65
N GLN A 779 -14.29 21.90 23.89
CA GLN A 779 -13.88 23.28 23.58
C GLN A 779 -12.47 23.35 22.99
N ILE A 780 -12.23 24.42 22.24
CA ILE A 780 -10.88 24.87 21.85
C ILE A 780 -10.55 26.08 22.71
N ALA A 781 -9.39 26.07 23.36
CA ALA A 781 -8.87 27.21 24.10
C ALA A 781 -7.92 28.04 23.21
N VAL A 782 -8.18 29.34 23.14
CA VAL A 782 -7.33 30.33 22.46
C VAL A 782 -6.73 31.26 23.51
N VAL A 783 -5.41 31.44 23.47
CA VAL A 783 -4.67 32.26 24.42
C VAL A 783 -3.77 33.23 23.65
N LEU A 784 -4.18 34.49 23.58
CA LEU A 784 -3.43 35.50 22.82
C LEU A 784 -2.10 35.85 23.49
N GLY A 785 -1.05 35.94 22.67
CA GLY A 785 0.22 36.54 23.01
C GLY A 785 0.04 38.02 23.29
N THR A 786 0.76 38.54 24.28
CA THR A 786 0.72 39.98 24.59
C THR A 786 2.12 40.59 24.67
N GLY A 787 3.13 39.78 24.29
CA GLY A 787 4.53 40.12 24.28
C GLY A 787 5.19 40.00 25.65
N ALA A 788 6.52 40.16 25.69
CA ALA A 788 7.32 40.14 26.91
C ALA A 788 7.08 38.89 27.81
N ARG A 789 6.95 37.71 27.19
CA ARG A 789 6.68 36.42 27.85
C ARG A 789 5.36 36.42 28.64
N THR A 790 4.34 37.12 28.15
CA THR A 790 3.01 37.18 28.77
C THR A 790 1.90 36.86 27.80
N PHE A 791 0.84 36.24 28.33
CA PHE A 791 -0.33 35.78 27.60
C PHE A 791 -1.61 36.32 28.23
N ALA A 792 -2.62 36.55 27.40
CA ALA A 792 -3.96 36.92 27.82
C ALA A 792 -4.66 35.78 28.59
N ALA A 793 -5.85 36.08 29.14
CA ALA A 793 -6.68 35.02 29.71
C ALA A 793 -7.26 34.14 28.58
N PRO A 794 -7.39 32.81 28.77
CA PRO A 794 -7.95 31.93 27.75
C PRO A 794 -9.38 32.31 27.37
N VAL A 795 -9.65 32.30 26.07
CA VAL A 795 -10.98 32.36 25.47
C VAL A 795 -11.33 30.97 24.97
N PHE A 796 -12.58 30.54 25.17
CA PHE A 796 -13.02 29.20 24.78
C PHE A 796 -14.03 29.28 23.63
N LEU A 797 -13.72 28.56 22.56
CA LEU A 797 -14.58 28.36 21.41
C LEU A 797 -15.27 27.00 21.53
N ALA A 798 -16.51 26.92 21.04
CA ALA A 798 -17.26 25.67 21.01
C ALA A 798 -16.71 24.76 19.90
N SER A 799 -16.34 23.52 20.24
CA SER A 799 -15.96 22.50 19.26
C SER A 799 -17.15 21.55 19.02
N GLY A 800 -16.88 20.26 18.80
CA GLY A 800 -17.82 19.16 19.03
C GLY A 800 -17.46 18.35 20.29
N ASP A 801 -17.98 17.13 20.39
CA ASP A 801 -17.67 16.24 21.51
C ASP A 801 -16.22 15.74 21.43
N TRP A 802 -15.47 15.87 22.53
CA TRP A 802 -14.10 15.35 22.62
C TRP A 802 -13.18 15.75 21.45
N PRO A 803 -12.88 17.05 21.27
CA PRO A 803 -11.87 17.49 20.31
C PRO A 803 -10.49 16.91 20.66
N ASN A 804 -9.88 16.20 19.72
CA ASN A 804 -8.59 15.53 19.90
C ASN A 804 -7.45 16.32 19.23
N SER A 805 -7.67 16.85 18.02
CA SER A 805 -6.67 17.57 17.24
C SER A 805 -7.23 18.90 16.77
N VAL A 806 -6.36 19.92 16.73
CA VAL A 806 -6.66 21.27 16.26
C VAL A 806 -5.48 21.81 15.46
N HIS A 807 -5.76 22.45 14.33
CA HIS A 807 -4.77 23.16 13.50
C HIS A 807 -5.26 24.57 13.17
N ALA A 808 -4.32 25.42 12.79
CA ALA A 808 -4.59 26.77 12.28
C ALA A 808 -4.06 26.94 10.86
N ALA A 809 -4.90 27.44 9.96
CA ALA A 809 -4.57 27.76 8.57
C ALA A 809 -5.59 28.77 8.03
N ASP A 810 -5.26 29.49 6.96
CA ASP A 810 -6.17 30.40 6.27
C ASP A 810 -7.05 29.60 5.29
N LEU A 811 -8.19 29.10 5.76
CA LEU A 811 -9.02 28.12 5.04
C LEU A 811 -9.92 28.76 3.97
N ASP A 812 -10.08 30.09 3.98
CA ASP A 812 -10.87 30.84 2.99
C ASP A 812 -10.08 31.90 2.19
N ASP A 813 -8.73 31.83 2.25
CA ASP A 813 -7.78 32.72 1.55
C ASP A 813 -8.04 34.21 1.81
N ASP A 814 -8.47 34.55 3.04
CA ASP A 814 -8.74 35.93 3.46
C ASP A 814 -7.53 36.63 4.11
N GLY A 815 -6.46 35.86 4.35
CA GLY A 815 -5.21 36.29 4.96
C GLY A 815 -5.17 36.16 6.49
N ASN A 816 -6.24 35.68 7.12
CA ASN A 816 -6.32 35.46 8.56
C ASN A 816 -6.29 33.96 8.88
N LEU A 817 -5.72 33.60 10.03
CA LEU A 817 -5.72 32.20 10.46
C LEU A 817 -7.11 31.81 10.99
N ASP A 818 -7.65 30.74 10.42
CA ASP A 818 -8.82 30.02 10.89
C ASP A 818 -8.39 28.85 11.78
N LEU A 819 -9.36 28.24 12.47
CA LEU A 819 -9.14 27.04 13.27
C LEU A 819 -9.97 25.89 12.72
N VAL A 820 -9.36 24.71 12.61
CA VAL A 820 -10.05 23.46 12.30
C VAL A 820 -9.71 22.42 13.36
N ALA A 821 -10.72 21.66 13.81
CA ALA A 821 -10.56 20.60 14.78
C ALA A 821 -11.39 19.37 14.41
N VAL A 822 -10.91 18.21 14.85
CA VAL A 822 -11.61 16.93 14.74
C VAL A 822 -12.09 16.45 16.11
N ASN A 823 -13.30 15.91 16.13
CA ASN A 823 -14.04 15.53 17.33
C ASN A 823 -14.34 14.01 17.35
N GLN A 824 -14.26 13.39 18.53
CA GLN A 824 -14.61 11.97 18.74
C GLN A 824 -16.09 11.77 19.05
N ASP A 825 -16.69 10.67 18.57
CA ASP A 825 -18.05 10.27 18.95
C ASP A 825 -18.04 9.61 20.35
N THR A 826 -18.85 10.14 21.27
CA THR A 826 -18.99 9.61 22.63
C THR A 826 -20.19 8.66 22.79
N GLY A 827 -20.83 8.24 21.69
CA GLY A 827 -21.78 7.13 21.66
C GLY A 827 -23.23 7.52 21.40
N LEU A 828 -23.48 8.48 20.50
CA LEU A 828 -24.82 8.67 19.95
C LEU A 828 -24.99 7.79 18.69
N PRO A 829 -26.00 6.91 18.63
CA PRO A 829 -26.26 6.15 17.41
C PRO A 829 -26.60 7.15 16.29
N ASP A 830 -25.85 7.08 15.19
CA ASP A 830 -26.00 7.87 13.95
C ASP A 830 -25.22 9.21 13.86
N SER A 831 -24.16 9.44 14.64
CA SER A 831 -23.24 10.57 14.42
C SER A 831 -21.77 10.12 14.32
N GLY A 832 -21.27 9.97 13.09
CA GLY A 832 -19.83 9.77 12.85
C GLY A 832 -18.98 10.95 13.37
N GLY A 833 -17.65 10.79 13.40
CA GLY A 833 -16.72 11.86 13.76
C GLY A 833 -17.01 13.15 13.01
N THR A 834 -16.92 14.30 13.70
CA THR A 834 -17.24 15.61 13.10
C THR A 834 -16.01 16.47 13.01
N LEU A 835 -15.85 17.13 11.87
CA LEU A 835 -14.90 18.23 11.73
C LEU A 835 -15.64 19.53 12.07
N VAL A 836 -14.99 20.40 12.83
CA VAL A 836 -15.49 21.73 13.15
C VAL A 836 -14.45 22.76 12.74
N TYR A 837 -14.89 23.85 12.14
CA TYR A 837 -14.02 24.97 11.83
C TYR A 837 -14.60 26.31 12.29
N HIS A 838 -13.71 27.26 12.51
CA HIS A 838 -13.96 28.62 12.94
C HIS A 838 -13.20 29.59 12.05
N LEU A 839 -13.93 30.40 11.28
CA LEU A 839 -13.32 31.46 10.49
C LEU A 839 -12.82 32.59 11.40
N GLY A 840 -11.56 32.95 11.26
CA GLY A 840 -10.89 34.03 11.96
C GLY A 840 -11.29 35.39 11.41
N HIS A 841 -11.09 36.43 12.21
CA HIS A 841 -11.28 37.81 11.78
C HIS A 841 -9.97 38.62 11.78
N GLY A 842 -8.84 37.95 12.09
CA GLY A 842 -7.53 38.58 12.22
C GLY A 842 -7.41 39.54 13.40
N ASP A 843 -8.29 39.44 14.41
CA ASP A 843 -8.25 40.23 15.64
C ASP A 843 -8.37 39.36 16.90
N GLY A 844 -8.09 38.05 16.77
CA GLY A 844 -8.24 37.06 17.82
C GLY A 844 -9.69 36.66 18.10
N THR A 845 -10.65 37.15 17.31
CA THR A 845 -12.05 36.72 17.35
C THR A 845 -12.42 35.86 16.15
N PHE A 846 -13.46 35.03 16.32
CA PHE A 846 -13.86 34.00 15.38
C PHE A 846 -15.38 33.98 15.18
N ASP A 847 -15.78 33.54 14.00
CA ASP A 847 -17.15 33.17 13.68
C ASP A 847 -17.65 32.04 14.60
N THR A 848 -18.98 31.88 14.64
CA THR A 848 -19.59 30.73 15.29
C THR A 848 -19.18 29.43 14.62
N ALA A 849 -18.91 28.39 15.42
CA ALA A 849 -18.55 27.05 14.96
C ALA A 849 -19.42 26.55 13.80
N ARG A 850 -18.76 26.04 12.75
CA ARG A 850 -19.40 25.36 11.62
C ARG A 850 -18.98 23.91 11.62
N PHE A 851 -19.95 23.02 11.47
CA PHE A 851 -19.73 21.57 11.54
C PHE A 851 -19.85 20.95 10.15
N VAL A 852 -18.87 20.14 9.80
CA VAL A 852 -18.84 19.32 8.59
C VAL A 852 -18.97 17.86 9.01
N ALA A 853 -19.97 17.18 8.46
CA ALA A 853 -20.12 15.74 8.66
C ALA A 853 -19.05 15.03 7.81
N ALA A 854 -18.13 14.32 8.46
CA ALA A 854 -17.26 13.40 7.75
C ALA A 854 -18.07 12.17 7.32
N GLN A 855 -17.69 11.51 6.23
CA GLN A 855 -18.23 10.18 5.91
C GLN A 855 -17.56 9.11 6.78
N ALA A 856 -17.26 9.45 8.04
CA ALA A 856 -16.57 8.56 8.97
C ALA A 856 -17.60 7.62 9.60
N THR A 857 -17.26 6.34 9.68
CA THR A 857 -18.08 5.33 10.34
C THR A 857 -17.84 5.26 11.86
N SER A 858 -16.84 6.01 12.34
CA SER A 858 -16.35 6.10 13.73
C SER A 858 -15.65 7.46 14.01
N SER A 859 -14.86 7.55 15.08
CA SER A 859 -14.33 8.81 15.61
C SER A 859 -13.14 9.32 14.79
N LEU A 860 -12.96 10.64 14.64
CA LEU A 860 -11.73 11.20 14.05
C LEU A 860 -10.64 11.37 15.13
N SER A 861 -9.39 11.05 14.81
CA SER A 861 -8.24 11.00 15.75
C SER A 861 -7.06 11.88 15.39
N GLY A 862 -7.01 12.42 14.18
CA GLY A 862 -5.92 13.25 13.71
C GLY A 862 -6.33 14.01 12.47
N LEU A 863 -5.64 15.11 12.20
CA LEU A 863 -5.83 15.89 10.98
C LEU A 863 -4.49 16.51 10.56
N THR A 864 -4.36 16.82 9.27
CA THR A 864 -3.27 17.60 8.70
C THR A 864 -3.81 18.49 7.58
N ILE A 865 -3.06 19.51 7.22
CA ILE A 865 -3.44 20.50 6.20
C ILE A 865 -2.35 20.52 5.14
N GLY A 866 -2.73 20.50 3.87
CA GLY A 866 -1.84 20.54 2.72
C GLY A 866 -2.61 20.96 1.47
N ASP A 867 -1.91 21.32 0.40
CA ASP A 867 -2.51 21.60 -0.91
C ASP A 867 -2.36 20.34 -1.77
N PHE A 868 -3.30 19.39 -1.64
CA PHE A 868 -3.18 18.05 -2.21
C PHE A 868 -3.54 17.99 -3.70
N ASP A 869 -4.28 18.97 -4.21
CA ASP A 869 -4.63 19.11 -5.63
C ASP A 869 -3.91 20.28 -6.35
N LEU A 870 -2.97 20.93 -5.67
CA LEU A 870 -2.08 21.97 -6.20
C LEU A 870 -2.84 23.17 -6.79
N ASP A 871 -4.04 23.44 -6.29
CA ASP A 871 -4.85 24.58 -6.71
C ASP A 871 -4.48 25.88 -5.96
N GLY A 872 -3.70 25.75 -4.89
CA GLY A 872 -3.20 26.85 -4.06
C GLY A 872 -4.10 27.20 -2.87
N GLU A 873 -5.22 26.50 -2.69
CA GLU A 873 -6.09 26.57 -1.51
C GLU A 873 -5.73 25.41 -0.54
N PRO A 874 -5.92 25.58 0.78
CA PRO A 874 -5.58 24.53 1.74
C PRO A 874 -6.68 23.47 1.86
N ASP A 875 -6.28 22.22 1.69
CA ASP A 875 -7.09 21.04 1.93
C ASP A 875 -6.87 20.46 3.33
N VAL A 876 -7.85 19.70 3.80
CA VAL A 876 -7.77 19.05 5.11
C VAL A 876 -7.82 17.54 4.96
N ALA A 877 -6.79 16.83 5.44
CA ALA A 877 -6.83 15.39 5.58
C ALA A 877 -7.11 15.02 7.04
N ALA A 878 -8.14 14.22 7.29
CA ALA A 878 -8.52 13.75 8.63
C ALA A 878 -8.50 12.22 8.70
N VAL A 879 -8.07 11.66 9.83
CA VAL A 879 -7.99 10.20 10.04
C VAL A 879 -8.98 9.71 11.08
N GLU A 880 -9.50 8.50 10.85
CA GLU A 880 -10.50 7.83 11.66
C GLU A 880 -9.88 6.78 12.61
N PHE A 881 -10.43 6.67 13.82
CA PHE A 881 -10.03 5.78 14.90
C PHE A 881 -11.24 4.98 15.41
N GLY A 882 -11.14 3.64 15.29
CA GLY A 882 -12.10 2.72 15.89
C GLY A 882 -11.99 2.71 17.41
N ASP A 883 -13.12 2.85 18.11
CA ASP A 883 -13.23 3.04 19.57
C ASP A 883 -12.79 1.86 20.46
N GLY A 884 -12.14 0.85 19.88
CA GLY A 884 -11.68 -0.37 20.57
C GLY A 884 -12.81 -1.29 21.06
N THR A 885 -14.09 -0.94 20.90
CA THR A 885 -15.24 -1.78 21.24
C THR A 885 -15.88 -2.44 20.02
N ILE A 886 -15.71 -1.84 18.84
CA ILE A 886 -15.96 -2.41 17.52
C ILE A 886 -14.72 -2.14 16.65
N PRO A 887 -14.05 -3.17 16.08
CA PRO A 887 -12.91 -2.95 15.20
C PRO A 887 -13.43 -2.54 13.82
N LEU A 888 -13.71 -1.24 13.65
CA LEU A 888 -13.92 -0.63 12.34
C LEU A 888 -12.56 -0.14 11.80
N PRO A 889 -12.31 -0.27 10.49
CA PRO A 889 -11.07 0.23 9.86
C PRO A 889 -10.95 1.76 10.04
N GLY A 890 -9.74 2.27 10.24
CA GLY A 890 -9.50 3.71 10.16
C GLY A 890 -9.31 4.13 8.71
N THR A 891 -10.15 5.03 8.22
CA THR A 891 -9.99 5.69 6.92
C THR A 891 -9.25 7.03 7.07
N ALA A 892 -8.53 7.47 6.03
CA ALA A 892 -8.11 8.85 5.89
C ALA A 892 -9.03 9.51 4.85
N GLN A 893 -9.62 10.65 5.18
CA GLN A 893 -10.49 11.43 4.29
C GLN A 893 -9.79 12.74 3.99
N VAL A 894 -9.63 13.04 2.71
CA VAL A 894 -9.13 14.34 2.24
C VAL A 894 -10.32 15.17 1.78
N PHE A 895 -10.49 16.32 2.42
CA PHE A 895 -11.48 17.33 2.10
C PHE A 895 -10.79 18.39 1.25
N LEU A 896 -10.97 18.27 -0.08
CA LEU A 896 -10.52 19.30 -1.00
C LEU A 896 -11.36 20.56 -0.79
N ASN A 897 -10.72 21.72 -0.66
CA ASN A 897 -11.40 23.01 -0.53
C ASN A 897 -12.54 23.01 0.49
N LEU A 898 -12.20 22.86 1.77
CA LEU A 898 -13.18 22.74 2.86
C LEU A 898 -14.23 23.89 2.87
N ILE A 899 -13.88 25.04 2.28
CA ILE A 899 -14.71 26.24 2.20
C ILE A 899 -15.02 26.61 0.73
N GLY A 900 -15.54 25.65 -0.06
CA GLY A 900 -15.96 25.83 -1.47
C GLY A 900 -17.07 24.84 -1.91
N GLU A 901 -17.68 25.03 -3.09
CA GLU A 901 -18.79 24.17 -3.62
C GLU A 901 -18.34 22.78 -4.08
#